data_AF-A0A158PK06-F1
#
_entry.id   AF-A0A158PK06-F1
#
_cell.length_a   1.000
_cell.length_b   1.000
_cell.length_c   1.000
_cell.angle_alpha   90.00
_cell.angle_beta   90.00
_cell.angle_gamma   90.00
#
_symmetry.space_group_name_H-M   'P 1'
#
loop_
_entity.id
_entity.type
_entity.pdbx_description
1 polymer ?
#
loop_
_entity_poly.entity_id
_entity_poly.type
_entity_poly.pdbx_seq_one_letter_code
_entity_poly.pdbx_strand_id
1 'polypeptide(L)'
;MIPVYSKGHYSLKVFAPEGWYFEPEVVDFDLDGVNDPCTQNRDINFFLTGFSIHGVVGDVSGSGPTGLSLILKQDGKVIDSTTTTEGGKYLFKAVAGLTPYILLFEQLYESFGASGKYEVSTGIDSSVCIRHGKTFVEVTNAPVLVKPGLRIAGYTFTVAVRNKDQPLPNARITLYSKRHLELENCNAVISPVRGMDDAEFVCNVGVTKDDGIISVPCLPNGIYYVNAEYKTDEADFLFSPAIQKLVVENEAVKVSFSVTGFTARGRVVVSKKGVSGAQVVVQGKEVTETDANGYFTLQGLTEGTLDITARAPHMKFSTERNVLVLPSIKIRDVNVESFEVCGSVEISSQDAIVSTLILKKTDGAEIVSIRPAADGKFCKMVAPGKYSISPADFSSTLTPRSLDIDVTTSYVSDLRFTHFKTDAVVLVTCIGTCETLSISLLQGTNELHTVRGKDEFVFKNIGPGAYRVRINEGDRACWEKRELPLFIDKVRPQPVHFVQSGFTSIIKLSHPAHMKWSHNEKKQLRGDTNAAAGLSSICVPVQGRYNVQLISCMNFDPPHFNITVTSDSIYESKAIDARISGSINSTDGKGFIIKVKSSLGERDVSIAANGLFSFYEPLTSVSDIVIKPHSATHLFDPPDFIVHFRGNCEENVVQFFATKGIFIDGSITPAISGVKVGLVNISY
;
A
#
# COMPACT_ATOMS: atom_id res chain seq x y z
N MET A 1 -102.13 -61.76 -6.07
CA MET A 1 -102.00 -63.23 -6.20
C MET A 1 -101.84 -63.54 -7.68
N ILE A 2 -100.70 -64.11 -8.08
CA ILE A 2 -100.42 -64.46 -9.48
C ILE A 2 -100.72 -65.96 -9.61
N PRO A 3 -101.76 -66.38 -10.34
CA PRO A 3 -102.06 -67.81 -10.49
C PRO A 3 -101.07 -68.46 -11.47
N VAL A 4 -100.48 -69.60 -11.07
CA VAL A 4 -99.57 -70.39 -11.89
C VAL A 4 -100.18 -71.79 -12.05
N TYR A 5 -100.29 -72.28 -13.30
CA TYR A 5 -101.05 -73.49 -13.64
C TYR A 5 -100.20 -74.69 -14.08
N SER A 6 -98.88 -74.53 -14.12
CA SER A 6 -97.94 -75.58 -14.54
C SER A 6 -96.66 -75.54 -13.70
N LYS A 7 -96.06 -76.71 -13.47
CA LYS A 7 -94.72 -76.80 -12.87
C LYS A 7 -93.67 -76.34 -13.88
N GLY A 8 -92.62 -75.67 -13.42
CA GLY A 8 -91.57 -75.15 -14.29
C GLY A 8 -90.66 -74.14 -13.59
N HIS A 9 -89.69 -73.63 -14.35
CA HIS A 9 -88.78 -72.58 -13.90
C HIS A 9 -89.41 -71.20 -14.16
N TYR A 10 -89.51 -70.38 -13.13
CA TYR A 10 -90.14 -69.07 -13.20
C TYR A 10 -89.21 -67.98 -12.65
N SER A 11 -89.23 -66.81 -13.31
CA SER A 11 -88.59 -65.58 -12.84
C SER A 11 -89.67 -64.60 -12.38
N LEU A 12 -89.71 -64.27 -11.09
CA LEU A 12 -90.51 -63.17 -10.56
C LEU A 12 -89.67 -61.90 -10.56
N LYS A 13 -90.10 -60.88 -11.30
CA LYS A 13 -89.42 -59.57 -11.38
C LYS A 13 -90.29 -58.47 -10.79
N VAL A 14 -89.70 -57.63 -9.94
CA VAL A 14 -90.34 -56.39 -9.49
C VAL A 14 -90.05 -55.26 -10.47
N PHE A 15 -91.11 -54.57 -10.88
CA PHE A 15 -91.02 -53.33 -11.65
C PHE A 15 -91.28 -52.15 -10.71
N ALA A 16 -90.23 -51.42 -10.38
CA ALA A 16 -90.30 -50.26 -9.48
C ALA A 16 -90.37 -48.94 -10.27
N PRO A 17 -90.93 -47.86 -9.69
CA PRO A 17 -90.82 -46.53 -10.25
C PRO A 17 -89.35 -46.12 -10.42
N GLU A 18 -89.08 -45.20 -11.35
CA GLU A 18 -87.71 -44.72 -11.60
C GLU A 18 -87.05 -44.21 -10.30
N GLY A 19 -85.84 -44.69 -10.04
CA GLY A 19 -85.07 -44.33 -8.84
C GLY A 19 -85.41 -45.12 -7.58
N TRP A 20 -86.27 -46.14 -7.63
CA TRP A 20 -86.51 -47.06 -6.53
C TRP A 20 -85.72 -48.35 -6.76
N TYR A 21 -84.96 -48.79 -5.76
CA TYR A 21 -84.10 -49.98 -5.87
C TYR A 21 -84.57 -51.10 -4.96
N PHE A 22 -84.71 -52.30 -5.52
CA PHE A 22 -85.11 -53.51 -4.78
C PHE A 22 -84.03 -54.57 -4.89
N GLU A 23 -83.80 -55.33 -3.82
CA GLU A 23 -82.89 -56.49 -3.84
C GLU A 23 -83.61 -57.74 -3.31
N PRO A 24 -83.56 -58.88 -4.02
CA PRO A 24 -83.16 -58.97 -5.43
C PRO A 24 -84.21 -58.29 -6.34
N GLU A 25 -83.84 -57.78 -7.52
CA GLU A 25 -84.84 -57.25 -8.49
C GLU A 25 -85.62 -58.37 -9.20
N VAL A 26 -85.01 -59.56 -9.26
CA VAL A 26 -85.55 -60.78 -9.88
C VAL A 26 -85.25 -61.97 -8.97
N VAL A 27 -86.25 -62.80 -8.70
CA VAL A 27 -86.09 -64.10 -8.05
C VAL A 27 -86.44 -65.19 -9.03
N ASP A 28 -85.47 -66.05 -9.34
CA ASP A 28 -85.68 -67.26 -10.09
C ASP A 28 -85.97 -68.42 -9.14
N PHE A 29 -87.01 -69.21 -9.42
CA PHE A 29 -87.36 -70.38 -8.62
C PHE A 29 -88.03 -71.48 -9.46
N ASP A 30 -87.84 -72.72 -9.04
CA ASP A 30 -88.48 -73.89 -9.64
C ASP A 30 -89.76 -74.26 -8.88
N LEU A 31 -90.90 -74.20 -9.55
CA LEU A 31 -92.19 -74.60 -8.97
C LEU A 31 -92.39 -76.11 -9.16
N ASP A 32 -91.93 -76.91 -8.18
CA ASP A 32 -91.94 -78.38 -8.23
C ASP A 32 -93.17 -79.03 -7.56
N GLY A 33 -93.93 -78.28 -6.77
CA GLY A 33 -95.12 -78.73 -6.05
C GLY A 33 -94.80 -79.53 -4.77
N VAL A 34 -93.56 -79.50 -4.26
CA VAL A 34 -93.14 -80.24 -3.05
C VAL A 34 -92.17 -79.42 -2.20
N ASN A 35 -91.07 -78.95 -2.77
CA ASN A 35 -90.01 -78.24 -2.06
C ASN A 35 -89.89 -76.77 -2.42
N ASP A 36 -90.75 -76.27 -3.32
CA ASP A 36 -90.75 -74.88 -3.75
C ASP A 36 -91.32 -73.90 -2.70
N PRO A 37 -90.90 -72.60 -2.73
CA PRO A 37 -91.36 -71.61 -1.75
C PRO A 37 -92.88 -71.45 -1.70
N CYS A 38 -93.56 -71.53 -2.84
CA CYS A 38 -95.01 -71.32 -2.92
C CYS A 38 -95.78 -72.48 -2.28
N THR A 39 -95.39 -73.74 -2.52
CA THR A 39 -96.02 -74.93 -1.93
C THR A 39 -95.75 -75.02 -0.42
N GLN A 40 -94.60 -74.53 0.03
CA GLN A 40 -94.23 -74.49 1.44
C GLN A 40 -94.80 -73.26 2.20
N ASN A 41 -95.66 -72.45 1.56
CA ASN A 41 -96.15 -71.17 2.11
C ASN A 41 -95.03 -70.24 2.62
N ARG A 42 -93.90 -70.21 1.91
CA ARG A 42 -92.79 -69.29 2.16
C ARG A 42 -92.91 -68.08 1.25
N ASP A 43 -92.70 -66.89 1.82
CA ASP A 43 -92.75 -65.65 1.06
C ASP A 43 -91.52 -65.47 0.17
N ILE A 44 -91.75 -65.05 -1.08
CA ILE A 44 -90.71 -64.52 -1.97
C ILE A 44 -90.69 -63.00 -1.77
N ASN A 45 -89.69 -62.53 -1.01
CA ASN A 45 -89.61 -61.13 -0.59
C ASN A 45 -88.70 -60.32 -1.52
N PHE A 46 -89.18 -59.15 -1.92
CA PHE A 46 -88.40 -58.12 -2.59
C PHE A 46 -88.24 -56.96 -1.61
N PHE A 47 -87.00 -56.66 -1.22
CA PHE A 47 -86.74 -55.64 -0.23
C PHE A 47 -86.43 -54.32 -0.93
N LEU A 48 -87.17 -53.25 -0.60
CA LEU A 48 -86.79 -51.90 -1.02
C LEU A 48 -85.48 -51.53 -0.31
N THR A 49 -84.39 -51.51 -1.04
CA THR A 49 -83.04 -51.32 -0.50
C THR A 49 -82.54 -49.89 -0.61
N GLY A 50 -83.17 -49.07 -1.45
CA GLY A 50 -82.73 -47.69 -1.61
C GLY A 50 -83.51 -46.82 -2.58
N PHE A 51 -83.12 -45.56 -2.60
CA PHE A 51 -83.62 -44.54 -3.52
C PHE A 51 -82.48 -43.91 -4.30
N SER A 52 -82.80 -43.34 -5.45
CA SER A 52 -81.82 -42.61 -6.23
C SER A 52 -81.62 -41.20 -5.72
N ILE A 53 -80.37 -40.77 -5.69
CA ILE A 53 -79.98 -39.38 -5.48
C ILE A 53 -79.45 -38.88 -6.82
N HIS A 54 -80.14 -37.92 -7.42
CA HIS A 54 -79.80 -37.42 -8.75
C HIS A 54 -79.67 -35.90 -8.76
N GLY A 55 -78.93 -35.40 -9.74
CA GLY A 55 -78.76 -33.96 -9.91
C GLY A 55 -78.01 -33.61 -11.18
N VAL A 56 -77.72 -32.33 -11.30
CA VAL A 56 -76.90 -31.76 -12.38
C VAL A 56 -75.75 -31.00 -11.73
N VAL A 57 -74.53 -31.26 -12.20
CA VAL A 57 -73.38 -30.38 -11.99
C VAL A 57 -73.29 -29.46 -13.19
N GLY A 58 -73.25 -28.15 -13.01
CA GLY A 58 -73.17 -27.24 -14.15
C GLY A 58 -72.50 -25.92 -13.81
N ASP A 59 -72.10 -25.19 -14.84
CA ASP A 59 -71.68 -23.79 -14.73
C ASP A 59 -72.91 -22.86 -14.64
N VAL A 60 -72.69 -21.55 -14.80
CA VAL A 60 -73.76 -20.53 -14.77
C VAL A 60 -74.77 -20.71 -15.92
N SER A 61 -74.37 -21.36 -17.03
CA SER A 61 -75.23 -21.66 -18.17
C SER A 61 -76.08 -22.93 -18.00
N GLY A 62 -75.81 -23.71 -16.94
CA GLY A 62 -76.53 -24.96 -16.65
C GLY A 62 -76.03 -26.17 -17.44
N SER A 63 -74.91 -26.03 -18.16
CA SER A 63 -74.21 -27.13 -18.82
C SER A 63 -73.03 -27.60 -17.96
N GLY A 64 -72.82 -28.91 -17.89
CA GLY A 64 -71.74 -29.52 -17.12
C GLY A 64 -70.94 -30.55 -17.91
N PRO A 65 -69.70 -30.83 -17.50
CA PRO A 65 -68.83 -31.77 -18.18
C PRO A 65 -69.36 -33.19 -18.05
N THR A 66 -69.09 -34.02 -19.06
CA THR A 66 -69.26 -35.47 -18.99
C THR A 66 -68.01 -36.09 -18.35
N GLY A 67 -68.16 -37.16 -17.56
CA GLY A 67 -67.05 -37.91 -16.98
C GLY A 67 -66.51 -37.35 -15.66
N LEU A 68 -67.15 -36.35 -15.05
CA LEU A 68 -66.75 -35.82 -13.75
C LEU A 68 -67.09 -36.83 -12.66
N SER A 69 -66.07 -37.33 -11.97
CA SER A 69 -66.22 -38.25 -10.83
C SER A 69 -66.85 -37.56 -9.62
N LEU A 70 -67.95 -38.11 -9.14
CA LEU A 70 -68.66 -37.71 -7.94
C LEU A 70 -68.73 -38.88 -6.95
N ILE A 71 -68.76 -38.56 -5.67
CA ILE A 71 -68.87 -39.53 -4.59
C ILE A 71 -70.07 -39.20 -3.71
N LEU A 72 -70.74 -40.25 -3.25
CA LEU A 72 -71.78 -40.21 -2.24
C LEU A 72 -71.21 -40.73 -0.93
N LYS A 73 -71.33 -39.95 0.14
CA LYS A 73 -70.92 -40.37 1.49
C LYS A 73 -72.08 -40.39 2.46
N GLN A 74 -72.03 -41.32 3.39
CA GLN A 74 -72.88 -41.36 4.58
C GLN A 74 -71.95 -41.54 5.79
N ASP A 75 -72.12 -40.71 6.81
CA ASP A 75 -71.28 -40.70 8.03
C ASP A 75 -69.76 -40.68 7.74
N GLY A 76 -69.36 -39.96 6.70
CA GLY A 76 -67.96 -39.81 6.27
C GLY A 76 -67.40 -40.95 5.42
N LYS A 77 -68.12 -42.06 5.26
CA LYS A 77 -67.72 -43.21 4.42
C LYS A 77 -68.29 -43.08 3.01
N VAL A 78 -67.48 -43.35 1.99
CA VAL A 78 -67.95 -43.44 0.59
C VAL A 78 -68.81 -44.69 0.45
N ILE A 79 -70.05 -44.52 0.01
CA ILE A 79 -71.02 -45.61 -0.17
C ILE A 79 -71.36 -45.87 -1.63
N ASP A 80 -71.18 -44.87 -2.50
CA ASP A 80 -71.36 -45.00 -3.94
C ASP A 80 -70.48 -43.97 -4.67
N SER A 81 -70.16 -44.24 -5.94
CA SER A 81 -69.45 -43.33 -6.82
C SER A 81 -70.05 -43.39 -8.23
N THR A 82 -70.08 -42.24 -8.90
CA THR A 82 -70.65 -42.13 -10.25
C THR A 82 -69.89 -41.10 -11.07
N THR A 83 -70.12 -41.08 -12.37
CA THR A 83 -69.61 -40.04 -13.26
C THR A 83 -70.76 -39.26 -13.89
N THR A 84 -70.55 -37.97 -14.13
CA THR A 84 -71.55 -37.18 -14.85
C THR A 84 -71.69 -37.66 -16.30
N THR A 85 -72.91 -37.57 -16.82
CA THR A 85 -73.27 -37.83 -18.21
C THR A 85 -73.49 -36.50 -18.95
N GLU A 86 -73.96 -36.55 -20.20
CA GLU A 86 -74.21 -35.37 -21.02
C GLU A 86 -75.03 -34.30 -20.28
N GLY A 87 -74.54 -33.06 -20.33
CA GLY A 87 -75.14 -31.93 -19.63
C GLY A 87 -74.91 -31.95 -18.11
N GLY A 88 -73.95 -32.73 -17.60
CA GLY A 88 -73.55 -32.75 -16.20
C GLY A 88 -74.48 -33.55 -15.27
N LYS A 89 -75.37 -34.38 -15.83
CA LYS A 89 -76.35 -35.16 -15.05
C LYS A 89 -75.68 -36.33 -14.34
N TYR A 90 -76.06 -36.62 -13.11
CA TYR A 90 -75.55 -37.77 -12.36
C TYR A 90 -76.66 -38.46 -11.56
N LEU A 91 -76.41 -39.73 -11.23
CA LEU A 91 -77.31 -40.60 -10.49
C LEU A 91 -76.49 -41.48 -9.55
N PHE A 92 -76.83 -41.47 -8.26
CA PHE A 92 -76.32 -42.39 -7.25
C PHE A 92 -77.41 -43.34 -6.79
N LYS A 93 -77.00 -44.53 -6.36
CA LYS A 93 -77.84 -45.47 -5.62
C LYS A 93 -77.56 -45.30 -4.13
N ALA A 94 -78.46 -44.63 -3.40
CA ALA A 94 -78.37 -44.60 -1.94
C ALA A 94 -78.90 -45.94 -1.42
N VAL A 95 -78.02 -46.91 -1.24
CA VAL A 95 -78.34 -48.21 -0.65
C VAL A 95 -77.87 -48.20 0.80
N ALA A 96 -78.71 -48.64 1.72
CA ALA A 96 -78.31 -48.76 3.12
C ALA A 96 -77.04 -49.62 3.21
N GLY A 97 -76.03 -49.15 3.95
CA GLY A 97 -74.84 -49.94 4.23
C GLY A 97 -75.23 -51.19 5.01
N LEU A 98 -75.46 -52.30 4.32
CA LEU A 98 -75.59 -53.61 4.94
C LEU A 98 -74.22 -53.96 5.54
N THR A 99 -73.98 -53.58 6.78
CA THR A 99 -73.02 -54.32 7.60
C THR A 99 -73.44 -55.79 7.57
N PRO A 100 -72.54 -56.73 7.25
CA PRO A 100 -72.88 -58.15 7.26
C PRO A 100 -73.02 -58.57 8.72
N TYR A 101 -74.20 -58.35 9.30
CA TYR A 101 -74.58 -58.94 10.56
C TYR A 101 -75.59 -60.05 10.30
N ILE A 102 -75.16 -61.23 10.75
CA ILE A 102 -75.79 -62.52 10.59
C ILE A 102 -77.25 -62.48 11.06
N LEU A 103 -78.12 -62.99 10.19
CA LEU A 103 -79.53 -63.26 10.44
C LEU A 103 -79.70 -64.15 11.68
N LEU A 104 -80.30 -63.61 12.75
CA LEU A 104 -80.98 -64.40 13.78
C LEU A 104 -82.28 -63.69 14.17
N PHE A 105 -83.36 -64.19 13.58
CA PHE A 105 -84.78 -64.21 13.97
C PHE A 105 -85.45 -63.05 14.76
N GLU A 106 -86.52 -62.59 14.11
CA GLU A 106 -87.83 -62.13 14.61
C GLU A 106 -87.95 -60.87 15.48
N GLN A 107 -88.72 -59.93 14.92
CA GLN A 107 -89.31 -58.73 15.52
C GLN A 107 -88.37 -57.55 15.82
N LEU A 108 -88.10 -56.76 14.77
CA LEU A 108 -88.11 -55.30 14.83
C LEU A 108 -88.21 -54.76 13.39
N TYR A 109 -89.40 -54.32 13.01
CA TYR A 109 -89.65 -53.56 11.78
C TYR A 109 -89.24 -52.10 12.04
N GLU A 110 -87.95 -51.85 12.28
CA GLU A 110 -87.41 -50.50 12.14
C GLU A 110 -87.01 -50.32 10.68
N SER A 111 -87.47 -49.20 10.11
CA SER A 111 -87.28 -48.77 8.73
C SER A 111 -85.82 -48.91 8.26
N PHE A 112 -85.47 -50.06 7.69
CA PHE A 112 -84.25 -50.30 6.91
C PHE A 112 -84.35 -49.64 5.52
N GLY A 113 -84.87 -48.42 5.47
CA GLY A 113 -84.79 -47.60 4.27
C GLY A 113 -83.40 -46.97 4.21
N ALA A 114 -82.95 -46.65 3.01
CA ALA A 114 -81.86 -45.71 2.75
C ALA A 114 -82.18 -44.27 3.23
N SER A 115 -82.88 -44.14 4.36
CA SER A 115 -83.22 -42.88 4.98
C SER A 115 -82.03 -42.39 5.77
N GLY A 116 -81.56 -41.19 5.47
CA GLY A 116 -80.35 -40.66 6.07
C GLY A 116 -79.86 -39.41 5.39
N LYS A 117 -78.89 -38.77 6.02
CA LYS A 117 -78.20 -37.61 5.45
C LYS A 117 -77.00 -38.10 4.65
N TYR A 118 -76.98 -37.73 3.39
CA TYR A 118 -75.94 -38.06 2.44
C TYR A 118 -75.19 -36.79 2.02
N GLU A 119 -73.88 -36.91 1.88
CA GLU A 119 -73.02 -35.88 1.32
C GLU A 119 -72.70 -36.24 -0.14
N VAL A 120 -73.05 -35.36 -1.07
CA VAL A 120 -72.61 -35.43 -2.46
C VAL A 120 -71.44 -34.47 -2.67
N SER A 121 -70.29 -34.98 -3.11
CA SER A 121 -69.09 -34.19 -3.36
C SER A 121 -68.30 -34.71 -4.57
N THR A 122 -67.28 -33.96 -5.01
CA THR A 122 -66.34 -34.44 -6.04
C THR A 122 -65.48 -35.58 -5.52
N GLY A 123 -65.10 -36.49 -6.41
CA GLY A 123 -64.04 -37.48 -6.15
C GLY A 123 -62.67 -36.82 -5.92
N ILE A 124 -61.76 -37.57 -5.29
CA ILE A 124 -60.39 -37.12 -4.94
C ILE A 124 -59.57 -36.73 -6.18
N ASP A 125 -59.81 -37.35 -7.32
CA ASP A 125 -59.07 -37.11 -8.57
C ASP A 125 -59.72 -36.06 -9.48
N SER A 126 -60.71 -35.30 -8.97
CA SER A 126 -61.38 -34.29 -9.77
C SER A 126 -60.51 -33.05 -9.96
N SER A 127 -60.27 -32.71 -11.22
CA SER A 127 -59.63 -31.45 -11.63
C SER A 127 -60.59 -30.25 -11.63
N VAL A 128 -61.85 -30.46 -11.21
CA VAL A 128 -62.93 -29.48 -11.23
C VAL A 128 -63.26 -29.07 -9.80
N CYS A 129 -63.27 -27.77 -9.55
CA CYS A 129 -63.74 -27.23 -8.28
C CYS A 129 -65.24 -26.99 -8.31
N ILE A 130 -65.93 -27.50 -7.28
CA ILE A 130 -67.35 -27.21 -7.07
C ILE A 130 -67.50 -26.09 -6.04
N ARG A 131 -68.27 -25.05 -6.37
CA ARG A 131 -68.66 -23.97 -5.46
C ARG A 131 -69.44 -24.57 -4.29
N HIS A 132 -68.98 -24.30 -3.08
CA HIS A 132 -69.41 -24.93 -1.81
C HIS A 132 -68.97 -26.39 -1.58
N GLY A 133 -68.14 -26.98 -2.45
CA GLY A 133 -67.37 -28.22 -2.24
C GLY A 133 -68.14 -29.53 -2.06
N LYS A 134 -69.35 -29.44 -1.51
CA LYS A 134 -70.26 -30.52 -1.19
C LYS A 134 -71.67 -30.00 -0.98
N THR A 135 -72.64 -30.88 -1.09
CA THR A 135 -74.03 -30.59 -0.75
C THR A 135 -74.59 -31.77 0.04
N PHE A 136 -75.48 -31.48 0.98
CA PHE A 136 -76.10 -32.50 1.81
C PHE A 136 -77.54 -32.69 1.36
N VAL A 137 -77.94 -33.95 1.21
CA VAL A 137 -79.32 -34.32 0.89
C VAL A 137 -79.83 -35.30 1.92
N GLU A 138 -81.10 -35.19 2.26
CA GLU A 138 -81.78 -36.10 3.15
C GLU A 138 -82.72 -36.96 2.33
N VAL A 139 -82.47 -38.27 2.34
CA VAL A 139 -83.38 -39.25 1.76
C VAL A 139 -84.29 -39.73 2.87
N THR A 140 -85.59 -39.81 2.61
CA THR A 140 -86.57 -40.31 3.57
C THR A 140 -87.29 -41.54 3.02
N ASN A 141 -88.05 -41.36 1.95
CA ASN A 141 -88.95 -42.38 1.41
C ASN A 141 -89.22 -42.23 -0.10
N ALA A 142 -88.40 -41.45 -0.82
CA ALA A 142 -88.53 -41.23 -2.25
C ALA A 142 -87.17 -40.85 -2.88
N PRO A 143 -87.02 -40.97 -4.21
CA PRO A 143 -85.89 -40.41 -4.95
C PRO A 143 -85.72 -38.91 -4.68
N VAL A 144 -84.47 -38.46 -4.52
CA VAL A 144 -84.15 -37.08 -4.13
C VAL A 144 -83.39 -36.36 -5.22
N LEU A 145 -83.89 -35.17 -5.58
CA LEU A 145 -83.17 -34.21 -6.40
C LEU A 145 -82.26 -33.34 -5.52
N VAL A 146 -80.97 -33.33 -5.84
CA VAL A 146 -79.96 -32.56 -5.11
C VAL A 146 -80.17 -31.05 -5.29
N LYS A 147 -80.50 -30.35 -4.20
CA LYS A 147 -80.69 -28.88 -4.17
C LYS A 147 -80.00 -28.26 -2.93
N PRO A 148 -79.23 -27.17 -3.08
CA PRO A 148 -78.85 -26.55 -4.35
C PRO A 148 -77.96 -27.48 -5.18
N GLY A 149 -78.09 -27.38 -6.51
CA GLY A 149 -77.25 -28.15 -7.43
C GLY A 149 -75.78 -27.78 -7.29
N LEU A 150 -74.90 -28.72 -7.61
CA LEU A 150 -73.46 -28.52 -7.57
C LEU A 150 -73.04 -27.58 -8.71
N ARG A 151 -72.34 -26.49 -8.40
CA ARG A 151 -71.93 -25.49 -9.39
C ARG A 151 -70.43 -25.51 -9.61
N ILE A 152 -69.98 -25.45 -10.85
CA ILE A 152 -68.55 -25.38 -11.17
C ILE A 152 -68.04 -23.97 -10.80
N ALA A 153 -67.06 -23.91 -9.90
CA ALA A 153 -66.36 -22.68 -9.53
C ALA A 153 -65.17 -22.40 -10.46
N GLY A 154 -64.55 -23.45 -10.99
CA GLY A 154 -63.39 -23.35 -11.87
C GLY A 154 -62.65 -24.68 -12.02
N TYR A 155 -61.50 -24.63 -12.65
CA TYR A 155 -60.66 -25.79 -12.95
C TYR A 155 -59.28 -25.64 -12.32
N THR A 156 -58.63 -26.77 -12.04
CA THR A 156 -57.27 -26.78 -11.51
C THR A 156 -56.30 -26.27 -12.57
N PHE A 157 -55.48 -25.31 -12.19
CA PHE A 157 -54.41 -24.74 -13.00
C PHE A 157 -53.06 -25.13 -12.42
N THR A 158 -52.19 -25.74 -13.24
CA THR A 158 -50.89 -26.25 -12.78
C THR A 158 -49.76 -25.57 -13.53
N VAL A 159 -48.78 -25.05 -12.77
CA VAL A 159 -47.54 -24.49 -13.32
C VAL A 159 -46.38 -25.40 -12.97
N ALA A 160 -45.61 -25.81 -13.98
CA ALA A 160 -44.34 -26.51 -13.80
C ALA A 160 -43.18 -25.58 -14.15
N VAL A 161 -42.29 -25.30 -13.21
CA VAL A 161 -41.07 -24.54 -13.45
C VAL A 161 -39.88 -25.48 -13.42
N ARG A 162 -39.09 -25.45 -14.50
CA ARG A 162 -37.97 -26.38 -14.70
C ARG A 162 -36.71 -25.64 -15.11
N ASN A 163 -35.58 -26.23 -14.78
CA ASN A 163 -34.31 -25.94 -15.45
C ASN A 163 -33.95 -27.17 -16.28
N LYS A 164 -34.05 -27.06 -17.62
CA LYS A 164 -34.02 -28.22 -18.52
C LYS A 164 -35.09 -29.24 -18.07
N ASP A 165 -34.67 -30.42 -17.61
CA ASP A 165 -35.55 -31.48 -17.11
C ASP A 165 -35.65 -31.52 -15.59
N GLN A 166 -34.90 -30.69 -14.86
CA GLN A 166 -34.89 -30.68 -13.40
C GLN A 166 -35.97 -29.74 -12.83
N PRO A 167 -36.67 -30.15 -11.76
CA PRO A 167 -37.65 -29.29 -11.10
C PRO A 167 -36.98 -28.09 -10.42
N LEU A 168 -37.59 -26.90 -10.51
CA LEU A 168 -37.15 -25.70 -9.80
C LEU A 168 -38.13 -25.34 -8.67
N PRO A 169 -37.80 -25.62 -7.40
CA PRO A 169 -38.62 -25.22 -6.26
C PRO A 169 -38.51 -23.72 -5.97
N ASN A 170 -39.48 -23.19 -5.22
CA ASN A 170 -39.51 -21.81 -4.73
C ASN A 170 -39.60 -20.72 -5.81
N ALA A 171 -39.95 -21.07 -7.05
CA ALA A 171 -40.26 -20.09 -8.08
C ALA A 171 -41.63 -19.47 -7.81
N ARG A 172 -41.68 -18.15 -7.65
CA ARG A 172 -42.91 -17.40 -7.45
C ARG A 172 -43.70 -17.34 -8.74
N ILE A 173 -44.99 -17.66 -8.65
CA ILE A 173 -45.90 -17.57 -9.78
C ILE A 173 -46.85 -16.40 -9.56
N THR A 174 -46.99 -15.57 -10.58
CA THR A 174 -47.97 -14.48 -10.59
C THR A 174 -48.96 -14.69 -11.72
N LEU A 175 -50.24 -14.56 -11.40
CA LEU A 175 -51.36 -14.71 -12.31
C LEU A 175 -52.02 -13.34 -12.53
N TYR A 176 -52.24 -12.98 -13.78
CA TYR A 176 -52.89 -11.75 -14.20
C TYR A 176 -54.22 -12.07 -14.86
N SER A 177 -55.23 -11.26 -14.58
CA SER A 177 -56.61 -11.50 -14.99
C SER A 177 -57.34 -10.20 -15.29
N LYS A 178 -58.38 -10.28 -16.12
CA LYS A 178 -59.28 -9.14 -16.41
C LYS A 178 -60.30 -8.89 -15.30
N ARG A 179 -60.60 -9.89 -14.47
CA ARG A 179 -61.63 -9.83 -13.43
C ARG A 179 -61.03 -10.21 -12.10
N HIS A 180 -61.52 -9.61 -11.02
CA HIS A 180 -61.09 -9.95 -9.67
C HIS A 180 -61.37 -11.44 -9.38
N LEU A 181 -60.34 -12.18 -8.96
CA LEU A 181 -60.43 -13.59 -8.60
C LEU A 181 -60.59 -13.75 -7.08
N GLU A 182 -61.29 -14.79 -6.64
CA GLU A 182 -61.39 -15.20 -5.23
C GLU A 182 -60.11 -15.98 -4.80
N LEU A 183 -58.93 -15.42 -5.07
CA LEU A 183 -57.64 -15.96 -4.64
C LEU A 183 -57.01 -15.04 -3.59
N GLU A 184 -56.17 -15.59 -2.74
CA GLU A 184 -55.38 -14.79 -1.79
C GLU A 184 -54.42 -13.85 -2.55
N ASN A 185 -54.23 -12.63 -2.03
CA ASN A 185 -53.28 -11.64 -2.58
C ASN A 185 -53.56 -11.18 -4.03
N CYS A 186 -54.83 -11.08 -4.42
CA CYS A 186 -55.25 -10.42 -5.66
C CYS A 186 -55.44 -8.91 -5.46
N ASN A 187 -54.80 -8.09 -6.30
CA ASN A 187 -54.88 -6.63 -6.25
C ASN A 187 -55.13 -6.06 -7.64
N ALA A 188 -55.66 -4.83 -7.72
CA ALA A 188 -55.74 -4.11 -8.98
C ALA A 188 -54.34 -3.76 -9.50
N VAL A 189 -54.14 -3.91 -10.81
CA VAL A 189 -52.89 -3.55 -11.48
C VAL A 189 -52.75 -2.02 -11.49
N ILE A 190 -51.64 -1.51 -10.95
CA ILE A 190 -51.40 -0.06 -10.79
C ILE A 190 -50.86 0.57 -12.09
N SER A 191 -50.23 -0.23 -12.96
CA SER A 191 -49.66 0.21 -14.23
C SER A 191 -49.79 -0.89 -15.30
N PRO A 192 -50.10 -0.56 -16.56
CA PRO A 192 -50.21 -1.54 -17.64
C PRO A 192 -48.97 -2.44 -17.71
N VAL A 193 -49.18 -3.75 -17.73
CA VAL A 193 -48.09 -4.73 -17.87
C VAL A 193 -47.87 -5.01 -19.35
N ARG A 194 -46.66 -4.72 -19.83
CA ARG A 194 -46.31 -4.86 -21.25
C ARG A 194 -46.54 -6.31 -21.71
N GLY A 195 -47.40 -6.51 -22.72
CA GLY A 195 -47.76 -7.83 -23.23
C GLY A 195 -49.02 -8.45 -22.59
N MET A 196 -49.70 -7.70 -21.70
CA MET A 196 -50.94 -8.11 -21.02
C MET A 196 -51.95 -6.95 -20.97
N ASP A 197 -52.30 -6.38 -22.12
CA ASP A 197 -53.07 -5.13 -22.19
C ASP A 197 -54.51 -5.22 -21.64
N ASP A 198 -55.05 -6.44 -21.51
CA ASP A 198 -56.38 -6.73 -20.96
C ASP A 198 -56.39 -7.10 -19.45
N ALA A 199 -55.24 -7.07 -18.77
CA ALA A 199 -55.13 -7.44 -17.35
C ALA A 199 -55.41 -6.26 -16.42
N GLU A 200 -56.42 -6.42 -15.55
CA GLU A 200 -56.84 -5.41 -14.56
C GLU A 200 -56.46 -5.82 -13.13
N PHE A 201 -56.20 -7.11 -12.89
CA PHE A 201 -55.87 -7.66 -11.57
C PHE A 201 -54.63 -8.56 -11.62
N VAL A 202 -53.83 -8.52 -10.55
CA VAL A 202 -52.62 -9.32 -10.34
C VAL A 202 -52.73 -10.11 -9.02
N CYS A 203 -52.50 -11.41 -9.09
CA CYS A 203 -52.65 -12.35 -7.99
C CYS A 203 -51.35 -13.14 -7.79
N ASN A 204 -50.78 -13.08 -6.60
CA ASN A 204 -49.62 -13.90 -6.23
C ASN A 204 -50.11 -15.28 -5.77
N VAL A 205 -49.96 -16.29 -6.62
CA VAL A 205 -50.56 -17.61 -6.38
C VAL A 205 -49.71 -18.52 -5.49
N GLY A 206 -48.49 -18.10 -5.16
CA GLY A 206 -47.56 -18.83 -4.30
C GLY A 206 -46.25 -19.18 -4.99
N VAL A 207 -45.59 -20.23 -4.50
CA VAL A 207 -44.30 -20.72 -5.01
C VAL A 207 -44.37 -22.20 -5.38
N THR A 208 -43.56 -22.63 -6.35
CA THR A 208 -43.41 -24.05 -6.69
C THR A 208 -42.87 -24.87 -5.54
N LYS A 209 -43.35 -26.12 -5.41
CA LYS A 209 -42.90 -27.09 -4.41
C LYS A 209 -41.59 -27.77 -4.85
N ASP A 210 -41.11 -28.74 -4.06
CA ASP A 210 -39.88 -29.50 -4.32
C ASP A 210 -39.87 -30.22 -5.69
N ASP A 211 -41.05 -30.57 -6.21
CA ASP A 211 -41.24 -31.15 -7.54
C ASP A 211 -41.27 -30.10 -8.68
N GLY A 212 -41.04 -28.83 -8.36
CA GLY A 212 -41.07 -27.71 -9.29
C GLY A 212 -42.48 -27.37 -9.76
N ILE A 213 -43.52 -27.85 -9.08
CA ILE A 213 -44.92 -27.69 -9.48
C ILE A 213 -45.70 -26.90 -8.42
N ILE A 214 -46.60 -26.04 -8.89
CA ILE A 214 -47.67 -25.46 -8.07
C ILE A 214 -49.01 -25.70 -8.77
N SER A 215 -50.01 -26.10 -7.99
CA SER A 215 -51.39 -26.27 -8.44
C SER A 215 -52.26 -25.24 -7.75
N VAL A 216 -52.90 -24.38 -8.55
CA VAL A 216 -53.87 -23.38 -8.11
C VAL A 216 -55.25 -23.96 -8.33
N PRO A 217 -56.03 -24.21 -7.26
CA PRO A 217 -57.37 -24.74 -7.40
C PRO A 217 -58.33 -23.65 -7.88
N CYS A 218 -59.37 -24.08 -8.60
CA CYS A 218 -60.60 -23.31 -8.81
C CYS A 218 -60.49 -22.05 -9.67
N LEU A 219 -59.67 -22.07 -10.73
CA LEU A 219 -59.58 -20.95 -11.65
C LEU A 219 -60.82 -20.92 -12.58
N PRO A 220 -61.64 -19.84 -12.59
CA PRO A 220 -62.85 -19.77 -13.42
C PRO A 220 -62.53 -19.77 -14.92
N ASN A 221 -63.54 -19.99 -15.75
CA ASN A 221 -63.41 -19.87 -17.19
C ASN A 221 -63.01 -18.44 -17.60
N GLY A 222 -62.01 -18.32 -18.46
CA GLY A 222 -61.48 -17.02 -18.86
C GLY A 222 -60.07 -17.05 -19.44
N ILE A 223 -59.57 -15.86 -19.77
CA ILE A 223 -58.22 -15.65 -20.28
C ILE A 223 -57.37 -15.05 -19.15
N TYR A 224 -56.20 -15.64 -18.95
CA TYR A 224 -55.24 -15.26 -17.93
C TYR A 224 -53.83 -15.16 -18.53
N TYR A 225 -52.94 -14.49 -17.81
CA TYR A 225 -51.51 -14.45 -18.12
C TYR A 225 -50.72 -14.83 -16.89
N VAL A 226 -49.66 -15.60 -17.08
CA VAL A 226 -48.85 -16.15 -16.00
C VAL A 226 -47.40 -15.79 -16.25
N ASN A 227 -46.67 -15.40 -15.22
CA ASN A 227 -45.22 -15.37 -15.23
C ASN A 227 -44.64 -16.16 -14.05
N ALA A 228 -43.37 -16.54 -14.19
CA ALA A 228 -42.57 -17.13 -13.14
C ALA A 228 -41.41 -16.20 -12.80
N GLU A 229 -41.11 -16.06 -11.51
CA GLU A 229 -40.03 -15.24 -10.99
C GLU A 229 -39.24 -16.02 -9.95
N TYR A 230 -37.92 -15.92 -10.01
CA TYR A 230 -37.01 -16.48 -9.02
C TYR A 230 -35.88 -15.50 -8.80
N LYS A 231 -35.90 -14.85 -7.64
CA LYS A 231 -35.00 -13.76 -7.29
C LYS A 231 -34.46 -13.95 -5.89
N THR A 232 -33.14 -13.85 -5.75
CA THR A 232 -32.40 -13.77 -4.49
C THR A 232 -31.64 -12.45 -4.42
N ASP A 233 -30.91 -12.22 -3.33
CA ASP A 233 -30.04 -11.04 -3.21
C ASP A 233 -28.84 -11.11 -4.18
N GLU A 234 -28.49 -12.32 -4.63
CA GLU A 234 -27.35 -12.62 -5.49
C GLU A 234 -27.73 -12.82 -6.96
N ALA A 235 -28.95 -13.25 -7.27
CA ALA A 235 -29.31 -13.61 -8.64
C ALA A 235 -30.79 -13.36 -8.99
N ASP A 236 -31.05 -13.09 -10.27
CA ASP A 236 -32.39 -12.90 -10.83
C ASP A 236 -32.53 -13.76 -12.10
N PHE A 237 -33.47 -14.70 -12.12
CA PHE A 237 -33.54 -15.73 -13.16
C PHE A 237 -34.42 -15.30 -14.33
N LEU A 238 -34.01 -15.72 -15.53
CA LEU A 238 -34.70 -15.45 -16.79
C LEU A 238 -35.45 -16.69 -17.26
N PHE A 239 -36.77 -16.58 -17.40
CA PHE A 239 -37.65 -17.66 -17.81
C PHE A 239 -38.12 -17.51 -19.26
N SER A 240 -38.28 -18.66 -19.93
CA SER A 240 -38.95 -18.75 -21.22
C SER A 240 -40.12 -19.74 -21.15
N PRO A 241 -41.32 -19.34 -21.60
CA PRO A 241 -41.67 -17.98 -22.04
C PRO A 241 -41.62 -16.99 -20.86
N ALA A 242 -41.34 -15.71 -21.10
CA ALA A 242 -41.37 -14.72 -20.02
C ALA A 242 -42.80 -14.53 -19.46
N ILE A 243 -43.80 -14.66 -20.33
CA ILE A 243 -45.22 -14.58 -20.04
C ILE A 243 -45.92 -15.70 -20.83
N GLN A 244 -46.77 -16.47 -20.17
CA GLN A 244 -47.63 -17.47 -20.81
C GLN A 244 -49.09 -17.03 -20.77
N LYS A 245 -49.73 -16.96 -21.94
CA LYS A 245 -51.19 -16.81 -22.04
C LYS A 245 -51.85 -18.15 -21.75
N LEU A 246 -52.88 -18.12 -20.91
CA LEU A 246 -53.66 -19.25 -20.44
C LEU A 246 -55.13 -19.02 -20.79
N VAL A 247 -55.80 -20.03 -21.35
CA VAL A 247 -57.25 -20.01 -21.60
C VAL A 247 -57.86 -21.19 -20.85
N VAL A 248 -58.74 -20.89 -19.90
CA VAL A 248 -59.47 -21.90 -19.12
C VAL A 248 -60.89 -21.98 -19.66
N GLU A 249 -61.27 -23.16 -20.16
CA GLU A 249 -62.61 -23.41 -20.69
C GLU A 249 -63.35 -24.42 -19.81
N ASN A 250 -63.16 -25.72 -20.06
CA ASN A 250 -63.90 -26.81 -19.43
C ASN A 250 -63.04 -27.94 -18.85
N GLU A 251 -61.72 -27.76 -18.77
CA GLU A 251 -60.77 -28.75 -18.25
C GLU A 251 -59.61 -28.09 -17.48
N ALA A 252 -58.85 -28.91 -16.75
CA ALA A 252 -57.62 -28.44 -16.11
C ALA A 252 -56.55 -28.08 -17.13
N VAL A 253 -55.79 -27.03 -16.81
CA VAL A 253 -54.77 -26.52 -17.71
C VAL A 253 -53.40 -26.58 -17.06
N LYS A 254 -52.39 -26.95 -17.86
CA LYS A 254 -51.00 -27.02 -17.44
C LYS A 254 -50.14 -26.10 -18.29
N VAL A 255 -49.29 -25.31 -17.64
CA VAL A 255 -48.27 -24.48 -18.30
C VAL A 255 -46.89 -24.77 -17.73
N SER A 256 -45.85 -24.46 -18.50
CA SER A 256 -44.47 -24.68 -18.08
C SER A 256 -43.56 -23.50 -18.38
N PHE A 257 -42.64 -23.23 -17.46
CA PHE A 257 -41.57 -22.25 -17.61
C PHE A 257 -40.21 -22.93 -17.51
N SER A 258 -39.30 -22.57 -18.40
CA SER A 258 -37.93 -23.07 -18.41
C SER A 258 -36.95 -21.95 -18.09
N VAL A 259 -36.02 -22.19 -17.17
CA VAL A 259 -34.88 -21.28 -16.96
C VAL A 259 -34.02 -21.25 -18.22
N THR A 260 -33.76 -20.06 -18.73
CA THR A 260 -32.91 -19.83 -19.92
C THR A 260 -31.59 -19.15 -19.59
N GLY A 261 -31.54 -18.47 -18.45
CA GLY A 261 -30.33 -17.86 -17.92
C GLY A 261 -30.64 -17.13 -16.62
N PHE A 262 -29.67 -16.37 -16.12
CA PHE A 262 -29.82 -15.57 -14.92
C PHE A 262 -28.88 -14.38 -14.96
N THR A 263 -29.20 -13.36 -14.17
CA THR A 263 -28.26 -12.32 -13.78
C THR A 263 -27.66 -12.70 -12.44
N ALA A 264 -26.40 -12.34 -12.21
CA ALA A 264 -25.71 -12.59 -10.94
C ALA A 264 -24.93 -11.36 -10.50
N ARG A 265 -24.93 -11.11 -9.19
CA ARG A 265 -24.20 -10.02 -8.56
C ARG A 265 -22.90 -10.54 -7.96
N GLY A 266 -21.81 -9.85 -8.24
CA GLY A 266 -20.51 -10.09 -7.62
C GLY A 266 -19.97 -8.82 -6.96
N ARG A 267 -18.82 -8.95 -6.30
CA ARG A 267 -18.18 -7.83 -5.62
C ARG A 267 -16.66 -7.87 -5.76
N VAL A 268 -16.04 -6.71 -5.91
CA VAL A 268 -14.59 -6.51 -5.84
C VAL A 268 -14.27 -5.81 -4.53
N VAL A 269 -13.34 -6.37 -3.76
CA VAL A 269 -13.05 -5.90 -2.40
C VAL A 269 -11.55 -5.83 -2.10
N VAL A 270 -11.20 -4.93 -1.19
CA VAL A 270 -9.93 -4.91 -0.47
C VAL A 270 -10.22 -4.92 1.02
N SER A 271 -9.75 -5.92 1.76
CA SER A 271 -9.97 -6.02 3.21
C SER A 271 -11.45 -5.81 3.61
N LYS A 272 -12.39 -6.39 2.84
CA LYS A 272 -13.86 -6.25 2.93
C LYS A 272 -14.48 -4.90 2.50
N LYS A 273 -13.66 -3.89 2.19
CA LYS A 273 -14.11 -2.61 1.62
C LYS A 273 -14.27 -2.75 0.11
N GLY A 274 -15.37 -2.24 -0.44
CA GLY A 274 -15.61 -2.24 -1.87
C GLY A 274 -14.59 -1.41 -2.66
N VAL A 275 -14.17 -1.90 -3.82
CA VAL A 275 -13.32 -1.17 -4.75
C VAL A 275 -14.18 -0.59 -5.86
N SER A 276 -14.25 0.75 -5.95
CA SER A 276 -15.03 1.46 -6.97
C SER A 276 -14.28 1.57 -8.30
N GLY A 277 -15.00 1.50 -9.42
CA GLY A 277 -14.45 1.72 -10.76
C GLY A 277 -13.45 0.66 -11.21
N ALA A 278 -13.46 -0.53 -10.60
CA ALA A 278 -12.65 -1.65 -11.06
C ALA A 278 -13.31 -2.29 -12.28
N GLN A 279 -12.56 -2.42 -13.37
CA GLN A 279 -13.02 -3.06 -14.60
C GLN A 279 -13.10 -4.56 -14.39
N VAL A 280 -14.31 -5.11 -14.40
CA VAL A 280 -14.57 -6.53 -14.20
C VAL A 280 -14.31 -7.26 -15.52
N VAL A 281 -13.48 -8.29 -15.43
CA VAL A 281 -13.06 -9.10 -16.57
C VAL A 281 -13.56 -10.53 -16.36
N VAL A 282 -14.37 -11.01 -17.31
CA VAL A 282 -14.97 -12.34 -17.30
C VAL A 282 -14.42 -13.12 -18.49
N GLN A 283 -13.82 -14.28 -18.23
CA GLN A 283 -13.17 -15.10 -19.26
C GLN A 283 -12.21 -14.31 -20.18
N GLY A 284 -11.48 -13.34 -19.60
CA GLY A 284 -10.52 -12.50 -20.32
C GLY A 284 -11.11 -11.28 -21.04
N LYS A 285 -12.44 -11.13 -21.09
CA LYS A 285 -13.12 -9.97 -21.69
C LYS A 285 -13.64 -9.02 -20.62
N GLU A 286 -13.40 -7.72 -20.81
CA GLU A 286 -14.00 -6.68 -19.98
C GLU A 286 -15.51 -6.57 -20.25
N VAL A 287 -16.31 -6.54 -19.19
CA VAL A 287 -17.78 -6.60 -19.31
C VAL A 287 -18.50 -5.46 -18.60
N THR A 288 -17.99 -4.97 -17.48
CA THR A 288 -18.63 -3.91 -16.68
C THR A 288 -17.62 -3.33 -15.68
N GLU A 289 -18.02 -2.29 -14.95
CA GLU A 289 -17.26 -1.68 -13.86
C GLU A 289 -18.00 -1.81 -12.54
N THR A 290 -17.27 -1.75 -11.43
CA THR A 290 -17.86 -1.78 -10.09
C THR A 290 -18.42 -0.42 -9.65
N ASP A 291 -19.54 -0.47 -8.92
CA ASP A 291 -20.13 0.70 -8.25
C ASP A 291 -19.28 1.20 -7.07
N ALA A 292 -19.72 2.28 -6.41
CA ALA A 292 -19.04 2.89 -5.26
C ALA A 292 -18.84 1.93 -4.07
N ASN A 293 -19.63 0.85 -3.98
CA ASN A 293 -19.57 -0.16 -2.93
C ASN A 293 -18.87 -1.44 -3.39
N GLY A 294 -18.28 -1.44 -4.59
CA GLY A 294 -17.56 -2.55 -5.20
C GLY A 294 -18.42 -3.60 -5.88
N TYR A 295 -19.74 -3.40 -6.00
CA TYR A 295 -20.61 -4.39 -6.62
C TYR A 295 -20.66 -4.26 -8.13
N PHE A 296 -20.86 -5.38 -8.81
CA PHE A 296 -21.12 -5.46 -10.24
C PHE A 296 -22.21 -6.49 -10.54
N THR A 297 -22.89 -6.34 -11.68
CA THR A 297 -23.93 -7.27 -12.13
C THR A 297 -23.57 -7.83 -13.49
N LEU A 298 -23.61 -9.14 -13.63
CA LEU A 298 -23.46 -9.86 -14.88
C LEU A 298 -24.83 -10.32 -15.37
N GLN A 299 -25.08 -10.22 -16.68
CA GLN A 299 -26.35 -10.56 -17.30
C GLN A 299 -26.18 -11.70 -18.31
N GLY A 300 -27.26 -12.45 -18.55
CA GLY A 300 -27.28 -13.52 -19.56
C GLY A 300 -26.36 -14.71 -19.24
N LEU A 301 -26.16 -15.00 -17.95
CA LEU A 301 -25.35 -16.13 -17.52
C LEU A 301 -26.14 -17.44 -17.60
N THR A 302 -25.42 -18.54 -17.81
CA THR A 302 -25.94 -19.92 -17.77
C THR A 302 -25.12 -20.75 -16.79
N GLU A 303 -25.60 -21.94 -16.43
CA GLU A 303 -24.83 -22.90 -15.62
C GLU A 303 -23.49 -23.24 -16.28
N GLY A 304 -22.46 -23.44 -15.46
CA GLY A 304 -21.11 -23.73 -15.92
C GLY A 304 -20.03 -23.06 -15.07
N THR A 305 -18.79 -23.11 -15.56
CA THR A 305 -17.63 -22.52 -14.87
C THR A 305 -17.29 -21.17 -15.46
N LEU A 306 -17.08 -20.18 -14.59
CA LEU A 306 -16.79 -18.80 -14.95
C LEU A 306 -15.59 -18.27 -14.16
N ASP A 307 -14.53 -17.92 -14.87
CA ASP A 307 -13.36 -17.26 -14.29
C ASP A 307 -13.58 -15.73 -14.34
N ILE A 308 -13.53 -15.09 -13.17
CA ILE A 308 -13.79 -13.66 -12.98
C ILE A 308 -12.58 -13.01 -12.30
N THR A 309 -12.13 -11.87 -12.80
CA THR A 309 -11.12 -11.03 -12.17
C THR A 309 -11.45 -9.55 -12.37
N ALA A 310 -10.58 -8.64 -11.94
CA ALA A 310 -10.74 -7.22 -12.14
C ALA A 310 -9.42 -6.55 -12.57
N ARG A 311 -9.52 -5.35 -13.13
CA ARG A 311 -8.39 -4.49 -13.50
C ARG A 311 -8.62 -3.08 -12.98
N ALA A 312 -7.57 -2.49 -12.42
CA ALA A 312 -7.51 -1.10 -12.02
C ALA A 312 -6.02 -0.67 -11.98
N PRO A 313 -5.71 0.61 -12.22
CA PRO A 313 -4.34 1.12 -12.11
C PRO A 313 -3.75 0.84 -10.72
N HIS A 314 -2.46 0.51 -10.66
CA HIS A 314 -1.70 0.30 -9.42
C HIS A 314 -2.23 -0.82 -8.50
N MET A 315 -3.10 -1.70 -9.00
CA MET A 315 -3.71 -2.80 -8.26
C MET A 315 -3.62 -4.10 -9.05
N LYS A 316 -3.44 -5.21 -8.34
CA LYS A 316 -3.56 -6.55 -8.89
C LYS A 316 -4.62 -7.32 -8.11
N PHE A 317 -5.47 -8.03 -8.84
CA PHE A 317 -6.63 -8.72 -8.29
C PHE A 317 -6.49 -10.24 -8.43
N SER A 318 -7.18 -10.97 -7.56
CA SER A 318 -7.31 -12.41 -7.66
C SER A 318 -8.13 -12.80 -8.89
N THR A 319 -7.93 -14.02 -9.37
CA THR A 319 -8.78 -14.63 -10.41
C THR A 319 -9.62 -15.71 -9.75
N GLU A 320 -10.93 -15.48 -9.66
CA GLU A 320 -11.86 -16.37 -8.98
C GLU A 320 -12.56 -17.29 -9.99
N ARG A 321 -12.37 -18.60 -9.82
CA ARG A 321 -13.10 -19.63 -10.56
C ARG A 321 -14.41 -19.94 -9.85
N ASN A 322 -15.53 -19.58 -10.49
CA ASN A 322 -16.88 -19.77 -9.97
C ASN A 322 -17.58 -20.90 -10.72
N VAL A 323 -18.23 -21.82 -9.99
CA VAL A 323 -19.04 -22.90 -10.58
C VAL A 323 -20.50 -22.55 -10.30
N LEU A 324 -21.24 -22.22 -11.34
CA LEU A 324 -22.62 -21.74 -11.28
C LEU A 324 -23.57 -22.92 -11.53
N VAL A 325 -24.36 -23.27 -10.50
CA VAL A 325 -25.31 -24.39 -10.54
C VAL A 325 -26.63 -23.94 -9.94
N LEU A 326 -27.73 -24.21 -10.63
CA LEU A 326 -29.05 -23.82 -10.16
C LEU A 326 -29.54 -24.72 -9.00
N PRO A 327 -30.36 -24.20 -8.07
CA PRO A 327 -30.80 -22.82 -7.94
C PRO A 327 -29.79 -21.90 -7.21
N SER A 328 -28.65 -22.42 -6.77
CA SER A 328 -27.69 -21.69 -5.92
C SER A 328 -26.62 -20.97 -6.73
N ILE A 329 -26.93 -19.75 -7.17
CA ILE A 329 -25.98 -18.90 -7.91
C ILE A 329 -25.22 -17.99 -6.95
N LYS A 330 -23.90 -18.18 -6.83
CA LYS A 330 -23.03 -17.34 -6.01
C LYS A 330 -21.72 -17.03 -6.73
N ILE A 331 -21.37 -15.74 -6.79
CA ILE A 331 -20.07 -15.26 -7.25
C ILE A 331 -19.20 -14.96 -6.03
N ARG A 332 -17.98 -15.48 -6.02
CA ARG A 332 -16.97 -15.16 -5.00
C ARG A 332 -16.46 -13.74 -5.17
N ASP A 333 -16.14 -13.10 -4.05
CA ASP A 333 -15.53 -11.78 -4.07
C ASP A 333 -14.15 -11.84 -4.74
N VAL A 334 -13.92 -10.94 -5.70
CA VAL A 334 -12.60 -10.71 -6.28
C VAL A 334 -11.80 -9.82 -5.34
N ASN A 335 -10.64 -10.29 -4.89
CA ASN A 335 -9.85 -9.60 -3.87
C ASN A 335 -8.67 -8.85 -4.48
N VAL A 336 -8.33 -7.68 -3.95
CA VAL A 336 -7.05 -7.04 -4.23
C VAL A 336 -5.92 -7.85 -3.58
N GLU A 337 -5.06 -8.44 -4.39
CA GLU A 337 -3.90 -9.22 -3.96
C GLU A 337 -2.70 -8.33 -3.63
N SER A 338 -2.52 -7.24 -4.38
CA SER A 338 -1.40 -6.33 -4.17
C SER A 338 -1.66 -4.93 -4.71
N PHE A 339 -0.97 -3.97 -4.11
CA PHE A 339 -0.91 -2.57 -4.51
C PHE A 339 0.51 -2.20 -4.92
N GLU A 340 0.62 -1.21 -5.79
CA GLU A 340 1.91 -0.67 -6.19
C GLU A 340 2.45 0.32 -5.14
N VAL A 341 3.74 0.22 -4.83
CA VAL A 341 4.49 1.20 -4.04
C VAL A 341 5.53 1.82 -4.95
N CYS A 342 5.37 3.09 -5.27
CA CYS A 342 6.19 3.82 -6.23
C CYS A 342 6.90 5.03 -5.61
N GLY A 343 8.07 5.36 -6.15
CA GLY A 343 8.84 6.51 -5.74
C GLY A 343 10.08 6.76 -6.56
N SER A 344 10.96 7.60 -6.02
CA SER A 344 12.22 7.99 -6.64
C SER A 344 13.33 8.10 -5.59
N VAL A 345 14.55 7.79 -6.03
CA VAL A 345 15.80 7.98 -5.31
C VAL A 345 16.62 9.02 -6.07
N GLU A 346 17.11 10.07 -5.40
CA GLU A 346 18.06 11.02 -5.96
C GLU A 346 19.35 10.28 -6.32
N ILE A 347 19.86 10.52 -7.53
CA ILE A 347 21.09 9.92 -8.02
C ILE A 347 22.16 11.02 -8.05
N SER A 348 23.28 10.80 -7.36
CA SER A 348 24.47 11.64 -7.50
C SER A 348 25.30 11.21 -8.71
N SER A 349 25.97 12.14 -9.39
CA SER A 349 26.89 11.82 -10.51
C SER A 349 28.09 10.97 -10.10
N GLN A 350 28.32 10.79 -8.80
CA GLN A 350 29.35 9.94 -8.22
C GLN A 350 28.85 8.54 -7.85
N ASP A 351 27.53 8.30 -7.86
CA ASP A 351 26.96 7.01 -7.51
C ASP A 351 26.98 6.08 -8.73
N ALA A 352 27.94 5.15 -8.74
CA ALA A 352 28.01 4.12 -9.79
C ALA A 352 26.82 3.13 -9.74
N ILE A 353 26.12 3.03 -8.59
CA ILE A 353 25.03 2.09 -8.34
C ILE A 353 23.95 2.79 -7.51
N VAL A 354 22.70 2.79 -7.98
CA VAL A 354 21.57 3.33 -7.22
C VAL A 354 21.30 2.43 -6.00
N SER A 355 21.24 3.05 -4.81
CA SER A 355 21.01 2.33 -3.55
C SER A 355 19.72 1.51 -3.63
N THR A 356 19.82 0.20 -3.33
CA THR A 356 18.66 -0.68 -3.19
C THR A 356 17.84 -0.24 -1.98
N LEU A 357 16.51 -0.34 -2.09
CA LEU A 357 15.59 -0.11 -0.97
C LEU A 357 15.09 -1.46 -0.44
N ILE A 358 14.80 -1.50 0.86
CA ILE A 358 14.17 -2.63 1.55
C ILE A 358 12.81 -2.16 2.04
N LEU A 359 11.79 -2.90 1.67
CA LEU A 359 10.41 -2.72 2.13
C LEU A 359 10.07 -3.88 3.06
N LYS A 360 9.90 -3.59 4.35
CA LYS A 360 9.64 -4.58 5.40
C LYS A 360 8.24 -4.41 5.94
N LYS A 361 7.45 -5.49 5.97
CA LYS A 361 6.11 -5.47 6.56
C LYS A 361 6.20 -5.32 8.08
N THR A 362 5.39 -4.44 8.67
CA THR A 362 5.49 -4.08 10.09
C THR A 362 5.03 -5.22 11.01
N ASP A 363 4.05 -6.02 10.58
CA ASP A 363 3.41 -7.09 11.35
C ASP A 363 3.83 -8.49 10.91
N GLY A 364 4.86 -8.62 10.07
CA GLY A 364 5.25 -9.89 9.47
C GLY A 364 6.73 -10.02 9.15
N ALA A 365 7.09 -11.17 8.57
CA ALA A 365 8.45 -11.46 8.12
C ALA A 365 8.68 -11.11 6.64
N GLU A 366 7.68 -10.57 5.95
CA GLU A 366 7.80 -10.20 4.53
C GLU A 366 8.80 -9.05 4.38
N ILE A 367 9.85 -9.32 3.61
CA ILE A 367 10.91 -8.37 3.25
C ILE A 367 11.06 -8.40 1.74
N VAL A 368 10.84 -7.26 1.11
CA VAL A 368 10.93 -7.10 -0.35
C VAL A 368 12.07 -6.15 -0.67
N SER A 369 13.01 -6.60 -1.51
CA SER A 369 14.06 -5.75 -2.05
C SER A 369 13.58 -5.05 -3.31
N ILE A 370 13.83 -3.75 -3.40
CA ILE A 370 13.48 -2.90 -4.54
C ILE A 370 14.77 -2.31 -5.09
N ARG A 371 15.10 -2.64 -6.35
CA ARG A 371 16.20 -2.01 -7.07
C ARG A 371 15.62 -0.89 -7.94
N PRO A 372 15.90 0.39 -7.64
CA PRO A 372 15.48 1.47 -8.51
C PRO A 372 16.10 1.35 -9.90
N ALA A 373 15.42 1.89 -10.91
CA ALA A 373 15.91 1.99 -12.26
C ALA A 373 17.05 3.03 -12.37
N ALA A 374 17.69 3.10 -13.54
CA ALA A 374 18.80 4.01 -13.80
C ALA A 374 18.43 5.51 -13.69
N ASP A 375 17.14 5.85 -13.79
CA ASP A 375 16.62 7.21 -13.56
C ASP A 375 16.20 7.46 -12.11
N GLY A 376 16.43 6.49 -11.22
CA GLY A 376 16.14 6.55 -9.79
C GLY A 376 14.71 6.18 -9.44
N LYS A 377 13.84 5.94 -10.42
CA LYS A 377 12.43 5.58 -10.16
C LYS A 377 12.31 4.11 -9.79
N PHE A 378 11.32 3.80 -8.96
CA PHE A 378 10.98 2.44 -8.61
C PHE A 378 9.47 2.28 -8.43
N CYS A 379 8.98 1.08 -8.71
CA CYS A 379 7.63 0.63 -8.40
C CYS A 379 7.67 -0.85 -8.03
N LYS A 380 6.92 -1.25 -7.01
CA LYS A 380 6.86 -2.65 -6.58
C LYS A 380 5.46 -3.01 -6.08
N MET A 381 4.94 -4.13 -6.56
CA MET A 381 3.68 -4.70 -6.04
C MET A 381 3.93 -5.42 -4.71
N VAL A 382 3.14 -5.07 -3.70
CA VAL A 382 3.14 -5.72 -2.37
C VAL A 382 1.72 -5.99 -1.89
N ALA A 383 1.58 -7.01 -1.04
CA ALA A 383 0.29 -7.35 -0.47
C ALA A 383 -0.26 -6.21 0.41
N PRO A 384 -1.58 -6.12 0.62
CA PRO A 384 -2.14 -5.15 1.55
C PRO A 384 -1.55 -5.26 2.97
N GLY A 385 -1.17 -4.12 3.53
CA GLY A 385 -0.65 -4.02 4.90
C GLY A 385 0.19 -2.78 5.15
N LYS A 386 0.76 -2.69 6.35
CA LYS A 386 1.67 -1.62 6.76
C LYS A 386 3.12 -2.05 6.55
N TYR A 387 3.93 -1.16 6.00
CA TYR A 387 5.32 -1.41 5.66
C TYR A 387 6.21 -0.26 6.13
N SER A 388 7.49 -0.56 6.32
CA SER A 388 8.55 0.43 6.47
C SER A 388 9.54 0.27 5.31
N ILE A 389 9.82 1.37 4.60
CA ILE A 389 10.77 1.41 3.48
C ILE A 389 12.04 2.16 3.88
N SER A 390 13.20 1.57 3.64
CA SER A 390 14.51 2.14 3.99
C SER A 390 15.57 1.80 2.94
N PRO A 391 16.64 2.62 2.78
CA PRO A 391 17.83 2.18 2.06
C PRO A 391 18.40 0.88 2.65
N ALA A 392 18.84 -0.03 1.79
CA ALA A 392 19.43 -1.31 2.19
C ALA A 392 20.79 -1.13 2.89
N ASP A 393 21.56 -0.16 2.41
CA ASP A 393 22.86 0.19 2.97
C ASP A 393 22.71 1.23 4.09
N PHE A 394 23.04 0.85 5.31
CA PHE A 394 23.08 1.75 6.47
C PHE A 394 24.10 2.88 6.30
N SER A 395 25.10 2.71 5.43
CA SER A 395 26.08 3.73 5.09
C SER A 395 25.54 4.78 4.10
N SER A 396 24.41 4.49 3.43
CA SER A 396 23.76 5.41 2.48
C SER A 396 23.47 6.78 3.09
N THR A 397 23.67 7.83 2.30
CA THR A 397 23.36 9.22 2.67
C THR A 397 21.91 9.57 2.39
N LEU A 398 21.10 8.66 1.86
CA LEU A 398 19.70 8.89 1.56
C LEU A 398 18.85 9.16 2.82
N THR A 399 17.93 10.11 2.69
CA THR A 399 16.93 10.52 3.67
C THR A 399 15.54 10.52 3.02
N PRO A 400 14.47 10.06 3.71
CA PRO A 400 14.49 9.55 5.09
C PRO A 400 15.21 8.20 5.21
N ARG A 401 15.78 7.91 6.40
CA ARG A 401 16.44 6.61 6.65
C ARG A 401 15.45 5.44 6.71
N SER A 402 14.21 5.73 7.05
CA SER A 402 13.09 4.80 7.11
C SER A 402 11.82 5.64 7.03
N LEU A 403 10.87 5.17 6.25
CA LEU A 403 9.56 5.79 6.08
C LEU A 403 8.49 4.72 6.26
N ASP A 404 7.55 4.94 7.15
CA ASP A 404 6.42 4.05 7.34
C ASP A 404 5.31 4.42 6.35
N ILE A 405 4.76 3.42 5.68
CA ILE A 405 3.70 3.54 4.68
C ILE A 405 2.56 2.58 4.98
N ASP A 406 1.33 3.00 4.69
CA ASP A 406 0.12 2.20 4.86
C ASP A 406 -0.46 1.86 3.48
N VAL A 407 -0.44 0.58 3.13
CA VAL A 407 -0.90 0.03 1.86
C VAL A 407 -2.09 -0.91 2.10
N THR A 408 -2.82 -0.73 3.20
CA THR A 408 -3.92 -1.65 3.61
C THR A 408 -5.12 -1.58 2.69
N THR A 409 -5.42 -0.41 2.12
CA THR A 409 -6.59 -0.20 1.26
C THR A 409 -6.32 0.56 -0.04
N SER A 410 -5.11 1.05 -0.25
CA SER A 410 -4.73 1.86 -1.41
C SER A 410 -3.24 1.75 -1.70
N TYR A 411 -2.85 2.09 -2.92
CA TYR A 411 -1.46 2.21 -3.33
C TYR A 411 -0.79 3.45 -2.74
N VAL A 412 0.54 3.48 -2.77
CA VAL A 412 1.34 4.63 -2.34
C VAL A 412 2.28 5.04 -3.46
N SER A 413 2.21 6.30 -3.86
CA SER A 413 3.08 6.89 -4.88
C SER A 413 3.95 7.99 -4.29
N ASP A 414 4.85 8.53 -5.13
CA ASP A 414 5.60 9.77 -4.86
C ASP A 414 6.50 9.72 -3.63
N LEU A 415 6.95 8.52 -3.24
CA LEU A 415 8.00 8.39 -2.23
C LEU A 415 9.29 9.02 -2.75
N ARG A 416 9.99 9.78 -1.91
CA ARG A 416 11.24 10.45 -2.29
C ARG A 416 12.32 10.18 -1.27
N PHE A 417 13.43 9.64 -1.78
CA PHE A 417 14.68 9.51 -1.04
C PHE A 417 15.71 10.45 -1.67
N THR A 418 16.21 11.40 -0.90
CA THR A 418 17.22 12.39 -1.35
C THR A 418 18.48 12.25 -0.52
N HIS A 419 19.63 12.70 -1.01
CA HIS A 419 20.83 12.72 -0.17
C HIS A 419 20.66 13.72 0.98
N PHE A 420 21.12 13.34 2.17
CA PHE A 420 21.18 14.21 3.34
C PHE A 420 21.97 15.46 3.00
N LYS A 421 21.42 16.63 3.28
CA LYS A 421 22.11 17.91 3.12
C LYS A 421 21.84 18.74 4.38
N THR A 422 22.85 19.48 4.85
CA THR A 422 22.75 20.30 6.06
C THR A 422 23.53 21.59 5.92
N ASP A 423 23.30 22.51 6.86
CA ASP A 423 24.00 23.78 6.93
C ASP A 423 25.14 23.67 7.96
N ALA A 424 26.35 23.98 7.54
CA ALA A 424 27.51 24.07 8.42
C ALA A 424 27.76 25.52 8.82
N VAL A 425 27.87 25.74 10.13
CA VAL A 425 28.11 27.07 10.72
C VAL A 425 29.57 27.17 11.13
N VAL A 426 30.21 28.27 10.78
CA VAL A 426 31.54 28.66 11.23
C VAL A 426 31.40 29.96 12.01
N LEU A 427 31.94 29.96 13.22
CA LEU A 427 31.94 31.10 14.14
C LEU A 427 33.35 31.67 14.25
N VAL A 428 33.42 32.98 14.36
CA VAL A 428 34.67 33.73 14.49
C VAL A 428 34.61 34.61 15.72
N THR A 429 35.59 34.43 16.61
CA THR A 429 35.77 35.24 17.82
C THR A 429 36.95 36.17 17.63
N CYS A 430 36.71 37.47 17.68
CA CYS A 430 37.73 38.51 17.57
C CYS A 430 38.06 39.14 18.93
N ILE A 431 39.28 39.65 19.10
CA ILE A 431 39.72 40.36 20.33
C ILE A 431 38.99 41.72 20.48
N GLY A 432 38.32 42.18 19.42
CA GLY A 432 37.43 43.34 19.40
C GLY A 432 36.32 43.14 18.37
N THR A 433 36.02 44.17 17.57
CA THR A 433 35.05 44.05 16.47
C THR A 433 35.66 43.27 15.30
N CYS A 434 34.98 42.21 14.86
CA CYS A 434 35.38 41.49 13.65
C CYS A 434 35.23 42.36 12.40
N GLU A 435 36.29 42.40 11.59
CA GLU A 435 36.24 42.94 10.23
C GLU A 435 35.56 41.94 9.30
N THR A 436 35.25 42.36 8.07
CA THR A 436 34.70 41.45 7.07
C THR A 436 35.78 40.46 6.63
N LEU A 437 35.57 39.18 6.90
CA LEU A 437 36.45 38.08 6.49
C LEU A 437 35.84 37.31 5.31
N SER A 438 36.69 36.52 4.66
CA SER A 438 36.28 35.56 3.63
C SER A 438 36.72 34.17 4.08
N ILE A 439 35.77 33.24 4.19
CA ILE A 439 36.04 31.86 4.60
C ILE A 439 35.65 30.93 3.45
N SER A 440 36.58 30.05 3.07
CA SER A 440 36.38 29.04 2.02
C SER A 440 36.13 27.66 2.63
N LEU A 441 35.20 26.91 2.05
CA LEU A 441 34.98 25.49 2.27
C LEU A 441 35.75 24.69 1.22
N LEU A 442 36.59 23.78 1.68
CA LEU A 442 37.50 22.99 0.87
C LEU A 442 37.18 21.50 1.00
N GLN A 443 37.25 20.79 -0.12
CA GLN A 443 37.23 19.32 -0.16
C GLN A 443 38.48 18.84 -0.91
N GLY A 444 39.40 18.20 -0.20
CA GLY A 444 40.75 17.98 -0.73
C GLY A 444 41.44 19.31 -1.02
N THR A 445 41.93 19.51 -2.25
CA THR A 445 42.53 20.76 -2.72
C THR A 445 41.52 21.73 -3.35
N ASN A 446 40.28 21.30 -3.58
CA ASN A 446 39.29 22.09 -4.30
C ASN A 446 38.52 23.02 -3.36
N GLU A 447 38.42 24.29 -3.73
CA GLU A 447 37.55 25.28 -3.09
C GLU A 447 36.13 25.13 -3.66
N LEU A 448 35.19 24.72 -2.81
CA LEU A 448 33.80 24.47 -3.22
C LEU A 448 32.96 25.74 -3.16
N HIS A 449 33.05 26.44 -2.03
CA HIS A 449 32.26 27.63 -1.74
C HIS A 449 33.05 28.60 -0.88
N THR A 450 32.76 29.90 -1.05
CA THR A 450 33.40 30.98 -0.30
C THR A 450 32.33 31.96 0.16
N VAL A 451 32.32 32.22 1.47
CA VAL A 451 31.35 33.08 2.13
C VAL A 451 32.05 34.26 2.79
N ARG A 452 31.40 35.42 2.78
CA ARG A 452 31.89 36.64 3.44
C ARG A 452 30.95 37.05 4.55
N GLY A 453 31.50 37.53 5.65
CA GLY A 453 30.79 37.78 6.89
C GLY A 453 31.74 38.40 7.92
N LYS A 454 31.30 38.54 9.17
CA LYS A 454 32.13 39.10 10.25
C LYS A 454 32.42 38.05 11.32
N ASP A 455 31.37 37.57 11.96
CA ASP A 455 31.39 36.70 13.14
C ASP A 455 30.72 35.34 12.90
N GLU A 456 29.69 35.27 12.05
CA GLU A 456 29.04 34.02 11.65
C GLU A 456 29.05 33.81 10.12
N PHE A 457 29.36 32.58 9.72
CA PHE A 457 29.45 32.17 8.31
C PHE A 457 28.71 30.84 8.14
N VAL A 458 27.75 30.80 7.20
CA VAL A 458 26.91 29.62 6.98
C VAL A 458 27.11 29.11 5.56
N PHE A 459 27.60 27.88 5.45
CA PHE A 459 27.61 27.14 4.20
C PHE A 459 26.33 26.29 4.12
N LYS A 460 25.49 26.57 3.12
CA LYS A 460 24.17 25.94 3.00
C LYS A 460 24.20 24.70 2.15
N ASN A 461 23.30 23.76 2.45
CA ASN A 461 22.98 22.61 1.60
C ASN A 461 24.19 21.71 1.26
N ILE A 462 25.08 21.48 2.24
CA ILE A 462 26.26 20.65 2.06
C ILE A 462 25.92 19.19 2.41
N GLY A 463 26.39 18.25 1.58
CA GLY A 463 26.26 16.82 1.83
C GLY A 463 27.27 16.28 2.85
N PRO A 464 27.20 14.98 3.19
CA PRO A 464 28.18 14.32 4.05
C PRO A 464 29.57 14.28 3.40
N GLY A 465 30.61 14.45 4.21
CA GLY A 465 31.99 14.42 3.75
C GLY A 465 32.98 14.98 4.76
N ALA A 466 34.27 14.75 4.45
CA ALA A 466 35.38 15.38 5.14
C ALA A 466 35.77 16.67 4.42
N TYR A 467 35.50 17.80 5.06
CA TYR A 467 35.79 19.14 4.56
C TYR A 467 36.82 19.83 5.45
N ARG A 468 37.34 20.95 4.96
CA ARG A 468 38.15 21.90 5.72
C ARG A 468 37.58 23.29 5.49
N VAL A 469 37.56 24.11 6.53
CA VAL A 469 37.23 25.54 6.42
C VAL A 469 38.50 26.34 6.61
N ARG A 470 38.72 27.35 5.76
CA ARG A 470 39.95 28.15 5.73
C ARG A 470 39.62 29.63 5.69
N ILE A 471 40.28 30.42 6.54
CA ILE A 471 40.27 31.88 6.45
C ILE A 471 41.20 32.27 5.30
N ASN A 472 40.66 32.96 4.29
CA ASN A 472 41.44 33.41 3.14
C ASN A 472 42.41 34.53 3.53
N GLU A 473 43.50 34.66 2.76
CA GLU A 473 44.51 35.69 3.00
C GLU A 473 43.95 37.12 2.80
N GLY A 474 44.62 38.10 3.42
CA GLY A 474 44.29 39.52 3.30
C GLY A 474 43.63 40.16 4.53
N ASP A 475 43.39 39.39 5.59
CA ASP A 475 42.93 39.91 6.88
C ASP A 475 44.10 40.40 7.77
N ARG A 476 43.79 41.31 8.70
CA ARG A 476 44.77 41.94 9.61
C ARG A 476 44.83 41.27 10.99
N ALA A 477 44.42 40.01 11.07
CA ALA A 477 44.37 39.24 12.29
C ALA A 477 45.40 38.09 12.28
N CYS A 478 45.90 37.80 13.47
CA CYS A 478 46.50 36.52 13.75
C CYS A 478 45.42 35.57 14.23
N TRP A 479 45.48 34.33 13.77
CA TRP A 479 44.55 33.27 14.13
C TRP A 479 45.33 32.16 14.81
N GLU A 480 44.74 31.50 15.81
CA GLU A 480 45.33 30.29 16.39
C GLU A 480 45.56 29.22 15.32
N LYS A 481 44.59 29.08 14.42
CA LYS A 481 44.65 28.27 13.20
C LYS A 481 43.93 29.01 12.08
N ARG A 482 44.50 29.02 10.88
CA ARG A 482 43.84 29.58 9.68
C ARG A 482 43.02 28.54 8.92
N GLU A 483 43.11 27.27 9.32
CA GLU A 483 42.38 26.16 8.70
C GLU A 483 41.95 25.15 9.77
N LEU A 484 40.70 24.69 9.68
CA LEU A 484 40.10 23.75 10.63
C LEU A 484 39.32 22.65 9.89
N PRO A 485 39.32 21.41 10.41
CA PRO A 485 38.53 20.33 9.82
C PRO A 485 37.03 20.51 10.11
N LEU A 486 36.20 20.14 9.14
CA LEU A 486 34.73 20.10 9.24
C LEU A 486 34.25 18.75 8.72
N PHE A 487 33.72 17.91 9.60
CA PHE A 487 33.17 16.60 9.24
C PHE A 487 31.64 16.67 9.27
N ILE A 488 31.03 16.40 8.13
CA ILE A 488 29.57 16.26 8.02
C ILE A 488 29.29 14.79 7.84
N ASP A 489 28.60 14.20 8.80
CA ASP A 489 28.07 12.85 8.68
C ASP A 489 26.57 12.95 8.34
N LYS A 490 25.70 12.31 9.13
CA LYS A 490 24.25 12.27 8.88
C LYS A 490 23.44 13.10 9.88
N VAL A 491 24.10 14.07 10.51
CA VAL A 491 23.53 15.05 11.45
C VAL A 491 24.21 16.39 11.21
N ARG A 492 23.55 17.47 11.62
CA ARG A 492 24.13 18.82 11.52
C ARG A 492 25.43 18.86 12.36
N PRO A 493 26.57 19.28 11.78
CA PRO A 493 27.83 19.37 12.52
C PRO A 493 27.74 20.47 13.60
N GLN A 494 28.54 20.32 14.66
CA GLN A 494 28.75 21.43 15.59
C GLN A 494 29.47 22.59 14.88
N PRO A 495 29.23 23.84 15.30
CA PRO A 495 29.93 24.97 14.72
C PRO A 495 31.45 24.85 14.88
N VAL A 496 32.18 25.23 13.84
CA VAL A 496 33.64 25.31 13.87
C VAL A 496 34.04 26.72 14.29
N HIS A 497 35.00 26.85 15.22
CA HIS A 497 35.36 28.13 15.83
C HIS A 497 36.77 28.59 15.46
N PHE A 498 36.87 29.74 14.81
CA PHE A 498 38.13 30.47 14.64
C PHE A 498 38.29 31.50 15.74
N VAL A 499 39.46 31.54 16.36
CA VAL A 499 39.78 32.48 17.44
C VAL A 499 40.96 33.35 17.02
N GLN A 500 40.74 34.66 17.06
CA GLN A 500 41.78 35.65 16.84
C GLN A 500 42.74 35.62 18.03
N SER A 501 44.03 35.42 17.75
CA SER A 501 45.11 35.41 18.75
C SER A 501 45.86 36.74 18.84
N GLY A 502 45.70 37.63 17.86
CA GLY A 502 46.36 38.93 17.85
C GLY A 502 46.10 39.73 16.58
N PHE A 503 46.88 40.79 16.42
CA PHE A 503 46.90 41.68 15.26
C PHE A 503 48.24 41.54 14.54
N THR A 504 48.22 41.60 13.21
CA THR A 504 49.42 41.41 12.40
C THR A 504 49.87 42.71 11.72
N SER A 505 51.18 42.83 11.48
CA SER A 505 51.79 43.87 10.65
C SER A 505 52.92 43.27 9.83
N ILE A 506 53.13 43.80 8.62
CA ILE A 506 54.11 43.31 7.66
C ILE A 506 55.40 44.12 7.76
N ILE A 507 56.53 43.43 7.79
CA ILE A 507 57.89 43.98 7.86
C ILE A 507 58.71 43.32 6.74
N LYS A 508 59.41 44.13 5.95
CA LYS A 508 60.28 43.67 4.87
C LYS A 508 61.74 43.73 5.30
N LEU A 509 62.41 42.58 5.33
CA LEU A 509 63.82 42.48 5.69
C LEU A 509 64.65 42.03 4.50
N SER A 510 65.84 42.58 4.32
CA SER A 510 66.75 42.08 3.27
C SER A 510 67.34 40.70 3.59
N HIS A 511 67.47 40.37 4.88
CA HIS A 511 68.14 39.17 5.38
C HIS A 511 67.38 38.64 6.62
N PRO A 512 67.59 37.37 7.02
CA PRO A 512 66.96 36.84 8.23
C PRO A 512 67.43 37.56 9.50
N ALA A 513 66.51 37.77 10.43
CA ALA A 513 66.79 38.37 11.73
C ALA A 513 65.83 37.84 12.81
N HIS A 514 66.29 37.83 14.06
CA HIS A 514 65.46 37.60 15.22
C HIS A 514 64.86 38.95 15.67
N MET A 515 63.55 39.13 15.49
CA MET A 515 62.84 40.35 15.85
C MET A 515 62.41 40.29 17.31
N LYS A 516 62.92 41.19 18.15
CA LYS A 516 62.35 41.45 19.47
C LYS A 516 61.41 42.64 19.37
N TRP A 517 60.27 42.57 20.02
CA TRP A 517 59.29 43.64 19.98
C TRP A 517 58.75 43.97 21.38
N SER A 518 58.40 45.22 21.60
CA SER A 518 57.75 45.67 22.83
C SER A 518 56.75 46.79 22.55
N HIS A 519 55.61 46.78 23.23
CA HIS A 519 54.64 47.87 23.13
C HIS A 519 55.23 49.14 23.74
N ASN A 520 55.01 50.29 23.10
CA ASN A 520 55.66 51.55 23.50
C ASN A 520 55.18 52.04 24.87
N GLU A 521 53.89 51.97 25.16
CA GLU A 521 53.31 52.37 26.45
C GLU A 521 53.29 51.23 27.48
N LYS A 522 52.75 50.07 27.11
CA LYS A 522 52.63 48.89 27.98
C LYS A 522 53.86 47.98 27.87
N LYS A 523 54.98 48.38 28.47
CA LYS A 523 56.27 47.66 28.35
C LYS A 523 56.25 46.18 28.75
N GLN A 524 55.26 45.73 29.55
CA GLN A 524 55.04 44.31 29.84
C GLN A 524 54.62 43.48 28.61
N LEU A 525 54.04 44.11 27.59
CA LEU A 525 53.67 43.45 26.33
C LEU A 525 54.90 43.44 25.41
N ARG A 526 55.62 42.34 25.45
CA ARG A 526 56.83 42.11 24.66
C ARG A 526 56.88 40.67 24.20
N GLY A 527 57.64 40.43 23.15
CA GLY A 527 57.88 39.09 22.64
C GLY A 527 58.96 39.12 21.59
N ASP A 528 59.14 37.98 20.95
CA ASP A 528 60.14 37.82 19.93
C ASP A 528 59.72 36.76 18.91
N THR A 529 60.24 36.89 17.70
CA THR A 529 59.98 35.97 16.60
C THR A 529 61.13 35.97 15.60
N ASN A 530 61.40 34.83 14.98
CA ASN A 530 62.28 34.78 13.83
C ASN A 530 61.58 35.37 12.61
N ALA A 531 62.31 36.12 11.81
CA ALA A 531 61.87 36.68 10.54
C ALA A 531 62.81 36.24 9.43
N ALA A 532 62.23 35.78 8.32
CA ALA A 532 62.98 35.44 7.12
C ALA A 532 63.28 36.70 6.30
N ALA A 533 64.20 36.57 5.34
CA ALA A 533 64.37 37.57 4.29
C ALA A 533 63.08 37.70 3.44
N GLY A 534 62.78 38.90 2.98
CA GLY A 534 61.55 39.24 2.29
C GLY A 534 60.47 39.76 3.24
N LEU A 535 59.21 39.50 2.92
CA LEU A 535 58.07 39.89 3.75
C LEU A 535 57.92 38.91 4.91
N SER A 536 58.03 39.43 6.12
CA SER A 536 57.74 38.74 7.37
C SER A 536 56.60 39.46 8.09
N SER A 537 55.89 38.75 8.96
CA SER A 537 54.82 39.34 9.77
C SER A 537 55.12 39.20 11.25
N ILE A 538 54.74 40.20 12.03
CA ILE A 538 54.75 40.16 13.48
C ILE A 538 53.32 40.04 14.00
N CYS A 539 53.12 39.14 14.97
CA CYS A 539 51.85 39.00 15.67
C CYS A 539 51.91 39.61 17.07
N VAL A 540 51.00 40.53 17.39
CA VAL A 540 50.94 41.22 18.68
C VAL A 540 49.55 41.15 19.32
N PRO A 541 49.44 41.12 20.66
CA PRO A 541 48.17 40.84 21.33
C PRO A 541 47.16 42.01 21.32
N VAL A 542 47.60 43.25 21.11
CA VAL A 542 46.74 44.44 21.10
C VAL A 542 47.14 45.39 19.98
N GLN A 543 46.23 46.28 19.58
CA GLN A 543 46.56 47.38 18.67
C GLN A 543 47.36 48.46 19.42
N GLY A 544 48.31 49.10 18.73
CA GLY A 544 49.15 50.15 19.29
C GLY A 544 50.47 50.35 18.54
N ARG A 545 51.36 51.15 19.13
CA ARG A 545 52.72 51.37 18.63
C ARG A 545 53.71 50.44 19.31
N TYR A 546 54.53 49.77 18.52
CA TYR A 546 55.52 48.80 18.96
C TYR A 546 56.91 49.20 18.51
N ASN A 547 57.89 49.04 19.38
CA ASN A 547 59.29 49.13 19.03
C ASN A 547 59.78 47.73 18.65
N VAL A 548 60.33 47.60 17.44
CA VAL A 548 60.93 46.38 16.92
C VAL A 548 62.44 46.57 16.86
N GLN A 549 63.17 45.64 17.45
CA GLN A 549 64.62 45.54 17.42
C GLN A 549 65.03 44.30 16.64
N LEU A 550 65.91 44.47 15.65
CA LEU A 550 66.46 43.38 14.87
C LEU A 550 67.74 42.88 15.54
N ILE A 551 67.79 41.58 15.80
CA ILE A 551 68.98 40.90 16.30
C ILE A 551 69.43 39.91 15.24
N SER A 552 70.60 40.15 14.66
CA SER A 552 71.21 39.31 13.64
C SER A 552 72.73 39.44 13.71
N CYS A 553 73.45 38.55 13.05
CA CYS A 553 74.87 38.74 12.73
C CYS A 553 75.06 39.83 11.65
N MET A 554 73.99 40.21 10.96
CA MET A 554 73.92 41.37 10.09
C MET A 554 73.59 42.63 10.89
N ASN A 555 74.24 43.73 10.55
CA ASN A 555 73.83 45.05 11.00
C ASN A 555 72.80 45.62 10.03
N PHE A 556 71.64 45.97 10.56
CA PHE A 556 70.53 46.53 9.80
C PHE A 556 70.45 48.05 9.95
N ASP A 557 70.02 48.73 8.91
CA ASP A 557 69.67 50.15 8.92
C ASP A 557 68.19 50.35 8.50
N PRO A 558 67.32 50.81 9.42
CA PRO A 558 67.58 51.01 10.85
C PRO A 558 67.62 49.66 11.62
N PRO A 559 68.42 49.54 12.70
CA PRO A 559 68.50 48.31 13.53
C PRO A 559 67.32 48.16 14.50
N HIS A 560 66.63 49.27 14.76
CA HIS A 560 65.39 49.31 15.51
C HIS A 560 64.46 50.38 14.91
N PHE A 561 63.16 50.13 14.93
CA PHE A 561 62.16 51.07 14.40
C PHE A 561 60.82 50.90 15.10
N ASN A 562 59.96 51.91 14.99
CA ASN A 562 58.62 51.88 15.55
C ASN A 562 57.61 51.52 14.46
N ILE A 563 56.80 50.50 14.73
CA ILE A 563 55.68 50.09 13.90
C ILE A 563 54.36 50.48 14.57
N THR A 564 53.32 50.69 13.76
CA THR A 564 51.94 50.85 14.26
C THR A 564 51.13 49.65 13.82
N VAL A 565 50.48 48.98 14.76
CA VAL A 565 49.57 47.86 14.50
C VAL A 565 48.15 48.30 14.89
N THR A 566 47.15 48.28 14.03
CA THR A 566 47.12 47.86 12.62
C THR A 566 47.44 49.01 11.67
N SER A 567 48.37 48.83 10.74
CA SER A 567 48.70 49.80 9.68
C SER A 567 48.98 49.08 8.37
N ASP A 568 48.65 49.70 7.24
CA ASP A 568 48.96 49.18 5.90
C ASP A 568 50.39 49.52 5.46
N SER A 569 51.16 50.17 6.34
CA SER A 569 52.56 50.52 6.07
C SER A 569 53.45 49.29 6.13
N ILE A 570 54.21 49.03 5.06
CA ILE A 570 55.28 48.04 5.06
C ILE A 570 56.55 48.72 5.60
N TYR A 571 57.01 48.26 6.75
CA TYR A 571 58.26 48.75 7.36
C TYR A 571 59.44 47.97 6.77
N GLU A 572 60.41 48.66 6.17
CA GLU A 572 61.58 48.02 5.54
C GLU A 572 62.86 48.32 6.31
N SER A 573 63.70 47.30 6.47
CA SER A 573 65.06 47.44 7.03
C SER A 573 66.03 46.57 6.24
N LYS A 574 67.18 47.16 5.88
CA LYS A 574 68.20 46.50 5.04
C LYS A 574 69.48 46.31 5.82
N ALA A 575 70.09 45.14 5.66
CA ALA A 575 71.42 44.87 6.16
C ALA A 575 72.45 45.70 5.38
N ILE A 576 73.39 46.29 6.09
CA ILE A 576 74.45 47.16 5.53
C ILE A 576 75.84 46.54 5.70
N ASP A 577 76.06 45.79 6.78
CA ASP A 577 77.30 45.07 7.06
C ASP A 577 77.01 43.66 7.61
N ALA A 578 77.95 42.74 7.41
CA ALA A 578 77.91 41.40 7.99
C ALA A 578 79.06 41.21 9.00
N ARG A 579 78.78 40.50 10.09
CA ARG A 579 79.77 40.14 11.10
C ARG A 579 80.70 39.04 10.59
N ILE A 580 81.99 39.26 10.78
CA ILE A 580 83.05 38.25 10.64
C ILE A 580 83.69 38.04 12.01
N SER A 581 83.84 36.79 12.45
CA SER A 581 84.43 36.48 13.76
C SER A 581 85.44 35.34 13.71
N GLY A 582 86.33 35.32 14.70
CA GLY A 582 87.33 34.29 14.90
C GLY A 582 87.83 34.29 16.34
N SER A 583 88.83 33.47 16.63
CA SER A 583 89.40 33.34 17.97
C SER A 583 90.92 33.26 17.98
N ILE A 584 91.51 33.66 19.10
CA ILE A 584 92.90 33.39 19.44
C ILE A 584 92.92 32.53 20.70
N ASN A 585 93.55 31.36 20.61
CA ASN A 585 93.82 30.50 21.74
C ASN A 585 95.24 30.79 22.27
N SER A 586 95.35 31.06 23.57
CA SER A 586 96.61 31.37 24.24
C SER A 586 96.58 30.92 25.70
N THR A 587 97.68 30.32 26.16
CA THR A 587 97.86 29.88 27.55
C THR A 587 98.33 31.01 28.47
N ASP A 588 99.02 32.03 27.94
CA ASP A 588 99.67 33.10 28.69
C ASP A 588 99.90 34.37 27.83
N GLY A 589 98.85 35.16 27.57
CA GLY A 589 99.00 36.39 26.79
C GLY A 589 97.89 37.43 26.97
N LYS A 590 98.25 38.72 26.86
CA LYS A 590 97.36 39.88 26.80
C LYS A 590 97.90 40.87 25.77
N GLY A 591 97.03 41.70 25.18
CA GLY A 591 97.45 42.76 24.25
C GLY A 591 97.61 42.32 22.79
N PHE A 592 96.97 41.22 22.40
CA PHE A 592 96.89 40.83 20.99
C PHE A 592 95.97 41.79 20.21
N ILE A 593 96.29 42.01 18.94
CA ILE A 593 95.48 42.79 17.99
C ILE A 593 95.33 41.97 16.71
N ILE A 594 94.16 42.01 16.07
CA ILE A 594 93.96 41.46 14.73
C ILE A 594 94.08 42.61 13.72
N LYS A 595 95.02 42.53 12.79
CA LYS A 595 95.08 43.42 11.64
C LYS A 595 94.22 42.86 10.52
N VAL A 596 93.18 43.59 10.14
CA VAL A 596 92.27 43.24 9.05
C VAL A 596 92.59 44.11 7.86
N LYS A 597 92.93 43.49 6.73
CA LYS A 597 93.12 44.17 5.44
C LYS A 597 91.98 43.79 4.50
N SER A 598 91.21 44.79 4.09
CA SER A 598 90.04 44.68 3.22
C SER A 598 90.03 45.81 2.19
N SER A 599 88.98 45.90 1.37
CA SER A 599 88.73 47.04 0.48
C SER A 599 88.53 48.37 1.22
N LEU A 600 88.22 48.35 2.51
CA LEU A 600 88.17 49.54 3.37
C LEU A 600 89.56 50.02 3.86
N GLY A 601 90.63 49.28 3.53
CA GLY A 601 91.97 49.52 4.03
C GLY A 601 92.37 48.55 5.16
N GLU A 602 93.50 48.86 5.79
CA GLU A 602 94.04 48.11 6.92
C GLU A 602 93.58 48.72 8.25
N ARG A 603 93.01 47.90 9.12
CA ARG A 603 92.45 48.32 10.41
C ARG A 603 92.77 47.35 11.53
N ASP A 604 92.95 47.88 12.73
CA ASP A 604 93.19 47.09 13.94
C ASP A 604 91.86 46.73 14.61
N VAL A 605 91.67 45.45 14.93
CA VAL A 605 90.50 44.90 15.62
C VAL A 605 90.93 44.40 16.99
N SER A 606 90.29 44.94 18.03
CA SER A 606 90.52 44.53 19.40
C SER A 606 89.98 43.14 19.67
N ILE A 607 90.66 42.41 20.57
CA ILE A 607 90.30 41.06 20.96
C ILE A 607 89.69 41.10 22.36
N ALA A 608 88.57 40.41 22.56
CA ALA A 608 87.91 40.27 23.84
C ALA A 608 88.74 39.42 24.81
N ALA A 609 88.49 39.56 26.12
CA ALA A 609 89.27 38.87 27.16
C ALA A 609 89.22 37.33 27.07
N ASN A 610 88.20 36.78 26.39
CA ASN A 610 88.05 35.35 26.12
C ASN A 610 88.74 34.89 24.82
N GLY A 611 89.55 35.74 24.19
CA GLY A 611 90.26 35.44 22.94
C GLY A 611 89.42 35.61 21.68
N LEU A 612 88.14 35.98 21.77
CA LEU A 612 87.29 36.18 20.59
C LEU A 612 87.53 37.55 19.95
N PHE A 613 87.48 37.61 18.63
CA PHE A 613 87.40 38.87 17.90
C PHE A 613 86.25 38.84 16.91
N SER A 614 85.67 40.00 16.67
CA SER A 614 84.67 40.18 15.63
C SER A 614 84.77 41.58 15.06
N PHE A 615 84.51 41.70 13.78
CA PHE A 615 84.39 42.98 13.09
C PHE A 615 83.27 42.88 12.05
N TYR A 616 82.85 44.02 11.53
CA TYR A 616 81.85 44.09 10.48
C TYR A 616 82.52 44.49 9.17
N GLU A 617 82.05 43.88 8.08
CA GLU A 617 82.44 44.25 6.72
C GLU A 617 81.18 44.64 5.92
N PRO A 618 81.16 45.80 5.24
CA PRO A 618 80.02 46.23 4.44
C PRO A 618 79.68 45.22 3.35
N LEU A 619 78.38 45.00 3.10
CA LEU A 619 77.93 44.02 2.10
C LEU A 619 78.39 44.35 0.67
N THR A 620 78.76 45.60 0.40
CA THR A 620 79.34 46.05 -0.88
C THR A 620 80.81 45.63 -1.07
N SER A 621 81.51 45.26 0.00
CA SER A 621 82.95 44.96 0.01
C SER A 621 83.28 43.51 -0.41
N VAL A 622 82.66 43.01 -1.50
CA VAL A 622 82.88 41.65 -2.00
C VAL A 622 84.34 41.48 -2.43
N SER A 623 85.16 40.93 -1.54
CA SER A 623 86.62 40.87 -1.68
C SER A 623 87.24 39.87 -0.71
N ASP A 624 88.51 39.56 -0.92
CA ASP A 624 89.30 38.76 0.02
C ASP A 624 89.77 39.62 1.18
N ILE A 625 89.49 39.17 2.40
CA ILE A 625 89.85 39.85 3.65
C ILE A 625 90.98 39.08 4.30
N VAL A 626 92.14 39.72 4.46
CA VAL A 626 93.29 39.13 5.14
C VAL A 626 93.22 39.49 6.63
N ILE A 627 93.15 38.47 7.47
CA ILE A 627 93.10 38.56 8.93
C ILE A 627 94.46 38.11 9.46
N LYS A 628 95.20 39.03 10.09
CA LYS A 628 96.55 38.76 10.58
C LYS A 628 96.67 39.10 12.07
N PRO A 629 96.89 38.12 12.96
CA PRO A 629 97.15 38.39 14.36
C PRO A 629 98.52 39.05 14.55
N HIS A 630 98.60 39.96 15.51
CA HIS A 630 99.80 40.72 15.81
C HIS A 630 100.04 40.79 17.33
N SER A 631 101.30 40.59 17.71
CA SER A 631 101.80 40.66 19.09
C SER A 631 103.29 41.00 19.07
N ALA A 632 103.74 41.71 20.11
CA ALA A 632 105.16 41.96 20.34
C ALA A 632 105.88 40.74 20.96
N THR A 633 105.14 39.77 21.51
CA THR A 633 105.71 38.69 22.34
C THR A 633 105.32 37.28 21.91
N HIS A 634 104.39 37.15 20.95
CA HIS A 634 103.86 35.86 20.51
C HIS A 634 103.91 35.71 19.00
N LEU A 635 104.20 34.49 18.55
CA LEU A 635 104.02 34.05 17.17
C LEU A 635 102.68 33.32 17.07
N PHE A 636 102.05 33.39 15.89
CA PHE A 636 100.73 32.82 15.65
C PHE A 636 100.77 31.77 14.55
N ASP A 637 100.04 30.69 14.77
CA ASP A 637 99.80 29.64 13.77
C ASP A 637 98.27 29.49 13.54
N PRO A 638 97.77 29.69 12.30
CA PRO A 638 98.50 30.19 11.12
C PRO A 638 98.94 31.66 11.27
N PRO A 639 99.91 32.15 10.48
CA PRO A 639 100.40 33.53 10.59
C PRO A 639 99.42 34.59 10.04
N ASP A 640 98.52 34.19 9.15
CA ASP A 640 97.39 34.95 8.65
C ASP A 640 96.30 34.00 8.12
N PHE A 641 95.13 34.54 7.81
CA PHE A 641 94.01 33.79 7.25
C PHE A 641 93.24 34.67 6.26
N ILE A 642 92.82 34.09 5.13
CA ILE A 642 92.08 34.80 4.09
C ILE A 642 90.61 34.36 4.12
N VAL A 643 89.70 35.30 4.34
CA VAL A 643 88.25 35.08 4.22
C VAL A 643 87.79 35.58 2.85
N HIS A 644 87.17 34.72 2.06
CA HIS A 644 86.53 35.11 0.80
C HIS A 644 85.13 35.70 1.06
N PHE A 645 85.06 36.98 1.38
CA PHE A 645 83.82 37.60 1.82
C PHE A 645 82.84 37.84 0.66
N ARG A 646 81.63 37.28 0.79
CA ARG A 646 80.56 37.35 -0.22
C ARG A 646 79.29 38.05 0.28
N GLY A 647 79.38 38.87 1.33
CA GLY A 647 78.22 39.56 1.92
C GLY A 647 77.36 38.68 2.83
N ASN A 648 77.91 37.59 3.36
CA ASN A 648 77.26 36.75 4.37
C ASN A 648 77.99 36.88 5.70
N CYS A 649 77.32 36.54 6.79
CA CYS A 649 78.01 36.42 8.08
C CYS A 649 78.97 35.23 8.06
N GLU A 650 80.19 35.46 8.51
CA GLU A 650 81.25 34.45 8.53
C GLU A 650 81.73 34.30 9.97
N GLU A 651 81.17 33.32 10.70
CA GLU A 651 81.44 33.15 12.13
C GLU A 651 82.53 32.09 12.39
N ASN A 652 83.42 32.38 13.34
CA ASN A 652 84.52 31.50 13.74
C ASN A 652 85.39 31.02 12.56
N VAL A 653 85.67 31.92 11.61
CA VAL A 653 86.36 31.60 10.36
C VAL A 653 87.79 31.08 10.56
N VAL A 654 88.41 31.46 11.68
CA VAL A 654 89.78 31.08 12.02
C VAL A 654 89.95 31.00 13.53
N GLN A 655 90.79 30.06 13.95
CA GLN A 655 91.36 29.98 15.28
C GLN A 655 92.89 30.08 15.17
N PHE A 656 93.47 31.11 15.76
CA PHE A 656 94.92 31.30 15.83
C PHE A 656 95.47 30.74 17.15
N PHE A 657 96.58 30.02 17.10
CA PHE A 657 97.29 29.57 18.29
C PHE A 657 98.47 30.50 18.57
N ALA A 658 98.42 31.23 19.69
CA ALA A 658 99.49 32.13 20.10
C ALA A 658 100.49 31.41 20.98
N THR A 659 101.74 31.28 20.52
CA THR A 659 102.84 30.69 21.27
C THR A 659 103.88 31.77 21.56
N LYS A 660 104.44 31.79 22.78
CA LYS A 660 105.49 32.75 23.15
C LYS A 660 106.70 32.58 22.22
N GLY A 661 107.02 33.64 21.48
CA GLY A 661 108.06 33.65 20.47
C GLY A 661 109.39 34.15 21.02
N ILE A 662 110.50 33.70 20.41
CA ILE A 662 111.81 34.32 20.55
C ILE A 662 112.02 35.20 19.32
N PHE A 663 112.08 36.52 19.52
CA PHE A 663 112.28 37.50 18.46
C PHE A 663 113.77 37.88 18.41
N ILE A 664 114.35 37.88 17.22
CA ILE A 664 115.75 38.26 16.98
C ILE A 664 115.73 39.56 16.18
N ASP A 665 116.18 40.65 16.80
CA ASP A 665 116.35 41.94 16.14
C ASP A 665 117.80 42.11 15.66
N GLY A 666 117.97 42.69 14.47
CA GLY A 666 119.29 42.97 13.88
C GLY A 666 119.20 43.99 12.76
N SER A 667 120.33 44.61 12.42
CA SER A 667 120.44 45.62 11.36
C SER A 667 121.59 45.29 10.40
N ILE A 668 121.38 45.46 9.10
CA ILE A 668 122.43 45.28 8.08
C ILE A 668 123.20 46.58 7.94
N THR A 669 124.51 46.54 8.18
CA THR A 669 125.39 47.72 8.02
C THR A 669 126.56 47.41 7.10
N PRO A 670 126.80 48.20 6.04
CA PRO A 670 125.98 49.33 5.57
C PRO A 670 124.61 48.89 5.06
N ALA A 671 123.61 49.77 5.05
CA ALA A 671 122.27 49.44 4.58
C ALA A 671 122.28 49.26 3.05
N ILE A 672 122.12 48.02 2.57
CA ILE A 672 122.13 47.68 1.15
C ILE A 672 120.74 47.20 0.73
N SER A 673 120.16 47.83 -0.31
CA SER A 673 118.85 47.48 -0.85
C SER A 673 118.86 46.07 -1.48
N GLY A 674 117.83 45.26 -1.20
CA GLY A 674 117.65 43.92 -1.79
C GLY A 674 118.28 42.75 -1.01
N VAL A 675 118.99 43.00 0.09
CA VAL A 675 119.57 41.93 0.94
C VAL A 675 118.48 41.26 1.78
N LYS A 676 118.48 39.92 1.80
CA LYS A 676 117.57 39.10 2.62
C LYS A 676 118.36 38.41 3.73
N VAL A 677 117.90 38.55 4.98
CA VAL A 677 118.39 37.77 6.12
C VAL A 677 117.47 36.57 6.29
N GLY A 678 118.04 35.37 6.21
CA GLY A 678 117.33 34.12 6.46
C GLY A 678 117.85 33.45 7.72
N LEU A 679 116.95 32.94 8.55
CA LEU A 679 117.30 32.03 9.63
C LEU A 679 117.35 30.62 9.04
N VAL A 680 118.52 29.99 9.05
CA VAL A 680 118.69 28.59 8.62
C VAL A 680 118.76 27.73 9.87
N ASN A 681 117.81 26.80 10.04
CA ASN A 681 117.89 25.82 11.12
C ASN A 681 118.94 24.78 10.74
N ILE A 682 120.05 24.75 11.47
CA ILE A 682 121.13 23.78 11.28
C ILE A 682 121.02 22.78 12.43
N SER A 683 120.06 21.84 12.34
CA SER A 683 119.94 20.75 13.31
C SER A 683 119.65 19.44 12.57
N TYR A 684 120.54 18.47 12.80
CA TYR A 684 120.50 17.07 12.37
C TYR A 684 119.36 16.28 13.02
#